data_AF-J2S829-F1
#
_entry.id   AF-J2S829-F1
#
_cell.length_a   1.000
_cell.length_b   1.000
_cell.length_c   1.000
_cell.angle_alpha   90.00
_cell.angle_beta   90.00
_cell.angle_gamma   90.00
#
_symmetry.space_group_name_H-M   'P 1'
#
loop_
_entity.id
_entity.type
_entity.pdbx_description
1 polymer ?
#
loop_
_entity_poly.entity_id
_entity_poly.type
_entity_poly.pdbx_seq_one_letter_code
_entity_poly.pdbx_strand_id
1 'polypeptide(L)'
;MTTNDLTKLRPLAEQVNFKSLLNCYCREFKNWSRYEGIPKYDQVLADYMRSIDHSTFLRFDFTNIGQEVFAPLEYFSESGIHSFGFPIVVRDCNSDKIKEIDPLHFIDLVTAYSKTDYPDIDSAPTKERLKNSIDNLAFYLAHYKNSDRSANNPEQSFIEAEQSLILGHSVHPLPKSREGFNNEELEKYSPETAGQFPLHFFLIHPDNVLEKSAEDYLMTDYLRKEIAAYADNNAKELLARYPQWKVVPAHPWEAEYLLNQPEVKEMQSKQILFSLGQFGPSYTATSSVRTVYNDESEWMYKFSLHVKITNSYRVNYLHELNRGYDASELMKTDWGEGVQKDYPEVQLICDPAYIAVIYQDTVIDGFSTSVRQNPFKGAASEKNVSMAASLTQDGVLGESSRMLNLISESASRQSKEASDVAVEWFKQYLNITIRPLIGIFNKYGFGAEFHQQNMLIEFDDKLFPSRLYFRDNQGYFFRQGKVEELQRILPDFGRDSRSFIAETRIIDLLGYYLLVNHLLGIINALGKSKLTEEKLLINLLYESLKAEEQSDTTGLVSHLTNSVKLVVKGNLLTSLNNMDEASAPRTNPAVYKSYPNPLNKYFFSEKLINPKGTGTVFNRYFEKENVTVTLRPVNIDTDLEMLHEWFHREHALQIWKMNWPIRELEAYYRTLLPNDVVQSYIGEVNGVPTFNIEVYWANRDVVGGYYDALPSDYGTHQFIAPTDPKLKFTSPATQSMMDFVFAEPKVGKMVGEGSTALLASMINKAQMGFKIEKVIEMPDKKANLNFCYREWYWAKFPSAKDFQNIPVTAPQV
;
A
#
# COMPACT_ATOMS: atom_id res chain seq x y z
N MET A 1 -15.85 -26.22 17.45
CA MET A 1 -15.88 -26.16 15.96
C MET A 1 -16.00 -27.56 15.38
N THR A 2 -16.79 -27.77 14.32
CA THR A 2 -16.81 -29.06 13.62
C THR A 2 -15.63 -29.14 12.63
N THR A 3 -14.96 -30.29 12.53
CA THR A 3 -13.90 -30.52 11.51
C THR A 3 -14.41 -30.26 10.09
N ASN A 4 -15.72 -30.40 9.87
CA ASN A 4 -16.41 -30.17 8.61
C ASN A 4 -16.39 -28.69 8.16
N ASP A 5 -16.47 -27.72 9.08
CA ASP A 5 -16.42 -26.29 8.71
C ASP A 5 -15.02 -25.85 8.29
N LEU A 6 -13.97 -26.35 8.97
CA LEU A 6 -12.58 -26.06 8.62
C LEU A 6 -12.24 -26.56 7.20
N THR A 7 -12.64 -27.78 6.86
CA THR A 7 -12.43 -28.33 5.51
C THR A 7 -13.14 -27.52 4.43
N LYS A 8 -14.33 -26.98 4.73
CA LYS A 8 -15.12 -26.18 3.77
C LYS A 8 -14.59 -24.76 3.57
N LEU A 9 -14.00 -24.14 4.60
CA LEU A 9 -13.53 -22.75 4.56
C LEU A 9 -12.06 -22.60 4.15
N ARG A 10 -11.28 -23.69 4.17
CA ARG A 10 -9.88 -23.66 3.72
C ARG A 10 -9.68 -23.16 2.29
N PRO A 11 -10.49 -23.56 1.28
CA PRO A 11 -10.36 -23.00 -0.08
C PRO A 11 -10.57 -21.49 -0.13
N LEU A 12 -11.52 -20.95 0.65
CA LEU A 12 -11.73 -19.50 0.75
C LEU A 12 -10.54 -18.80 1.39
N ALA A 13 -9.98 -19.38 2.46
CA ALA A 13 -8.77 -18.85 3.09
C ALA A 13 -7.56 -18.83 2.14
N GLU A 14 -7.41 -19.87 1.31
CA GLU A 14 -6.39 -19.95 0.27
C GLU A 14 -6.57 -18.84 -0.78
N GLN A 15 -7.80 -18.63 -1.25
CA GLN A 15 -8.13 -17.55 -2.18
C GLN A 15 -7.81 -16.17 -1.60
N VAL A 16 -8.16 -15.89 -0.34
CA VAL A 16 -7.86 -14.61 0.33
C VAL A 16 -6.35 -14.37 0.44
N ASN A 17 -5.58 -15.38 0.83
CA ASN A 17 -4.12 -15.27 0.88
C ASN A 17 -3.53 -15.10 -0.53
N PHE A 18 -4.06 -15.77 -1.54
CA PHE A 18 -3.57 -15.64 -2.91
C PHE A 18 -3.85 -14.24 -3.49
N LYS A 19 -5.05 -13.67 -3.27
CA LYS A 19 -5.35 -12.27 -3.61
C LYS A 19 -4.34 -11.30 -2.97
N SER A 20 -3.98 -11.53 -1.71
CA SER A 20 -3.00 -10.69 -0.99
C SER A 20 -1.59 -10.82 -1.56
N LEU A 21 -1.18 -12.06 -1.91
CA LEU A 21 0.11 -12.35 -2.54
C LEU A 21 0.25 -11.69 -3.92
N LEU A 22 -0.79 -11.73 -4.76
CA LEU A 22 -0.80 -11.06 -6.06
C LEU A 22 -0.69 -9.54 -5.93
N ASN A 23 -1.39 -8.94 -4.95
CA ASN A 23 -1.25 -7.51 -4.67
C ASN A 23 0.15 -7.14 -4.17
N CYS A 24 0.81 -8.00 -3.39
CA CYS A 24 2.25 -7.81 -3.07
C CYS A 24 3.09 -7.80 -4.35
N TYR A 25 2.87 -8.77 -5.23
CA TYR A 25 3.59 -8.87 -6.49
C TYR A 25 3.40 -7.62 -7.36
N CYS A 26 2.17 -7.14 -7.54
CA CYS A 26 1.86 -5.93 -8.28
C CYS A 26 2.55 -4.67 -7.71
N ARG A 27 2.80 -4.64 -6.40
CA ARG A 27 3.48 -3.53 -5.71
C ARG A 27 5.01 -3.57 -5.87
N GLU A 28 5.58 -4.77 -6.00
CA GLU A 28 7.02 -5.01 -5.92
C GLU A 28 7.68 -5.24 -7.28
N PHE A 29 6.90 -5.67 -8.28
CA PHE A 29 7.36 -6.04 -9.61
C PHE A 29 6.65 -5.22 -10.71
N LYS A 30 7.21 -5.26 -11.93
CA LYS A 30 6.74 -4.47 -13.09
C LYS A 30 6.29 -5.33 -14.28
N ASN A 31 6.62 -6.61 -14.28
CA ASN A 31 6.30 -7.56 -15.35
C ASN A 31 4.87 -8.10 -15.19
N TRP A 32 3.91 -7.20 -15.08
CA TRP A 32 2.49 -7.51 -15.07
C TRP A 32 1.72 -6.43 -15.84
N SER A 33 0.58 -6.79 -16.41
CA SER A 33 -0.22 -5.89 -17.27
C SER A 33 -1.70 -6.27 -17.21
N ARG A 34 -2.59 -5.30 -17.43
CA ARG A 34 -3.99 -5.60 -17.75
C ARG A 34 -4.05 -6.30 -19.11
N TYR A 35 -4.97 -7.25 -19.26
CA TYR A 35 -5.25 -7.94 -20.50
C TYR A 35 -6.77 -7.92 -20.71
N GLU A 36 -7.24 -7.42 -21.86
CA GLU A 36 -8.67 -7.29 -22.14
C GLU A 36 -9.12 -7.94 -23.46
N GLY A 37 -10.30 -8.54 -23.40
CA GLY A 37 -10.99 -9.21 -24.50
C GLY A 37 -10.51 -10.65 -24.74
N ILE A 38 -11.32 -11.39 -25.50
CA ILE A 38 -11.03 -12.79 -25.85
C ILE A 38 -10.17 -12.81 -27.13
N PRO A 39 -8.99 -13.45 -27.13
CA PRO A 39 -8.13 -13.47 -28.30
C PRO A 39 -8.71 -14.25 -29.47
N LYS A 40 -8.43 -13.79 -30.69
CA LYS A 40 -8.80 -14.38 -31.98
C LYS A 40 -7.74 -15.35 -32.48
N TYR A 41 -6.45 -15.06 -32.23
CA TYR A 41 -5.30 -15.83 -32.70
C TYR A 41 -4.63 -16.69 -31.62
N ASP A 42 -5.25 -16.77 -30.45
CA ASP A 42 -4.84 -17.64 -29.35
C ASP A 42 -6.02 -18.49 -28.85
N GLN A 43 -6.31 -19.58 -29.55
CA GLN A 43 -7.49 -20.41 -29.27
C GLN A 43 -7.46 -21.02 -27.87
N VAL A 44 -6.29 -21.44 -27.39
CA VAL A 44 -6.14 -22.06 -26.06
C VAL A 44 -6.55 -21.08 -24.97
N LEU A 45 -6.02 -19.84 -25.02
CA LEU A 45 -6.38 -18.81 -24.06
C LEU A 45 -7.84 -18.39 -24.21
N ALA A 46 -8.34 -18.29 -25.45
CA ALA A 46 -9.74 -17.96 -25.72
C ALA A 46 -10.72 -18.99 -25.13
N ASP A 47 -10.41 -20.29 -25.25
CA ASP A 47 -11.23 -21.37 -24.71
C ASP A 47 -11.28 -21.32 -23.17
N TYR A 48 -10.14 -21.04 -22.52
CA TYR A 48 -10.11 -20.81 -21.07
C TYR A 48 -10.97 -19.60 -20.66
N MET A 49 -10.79 -18.44 -21.31
CA MET A 49 -11.54 -17.22 -20.99
C MET A 49 -13.05 -17.41 -21.16
N ARG A 50 -13.48 -18.09 -22.23
CA ARG A 50 -14.89 -18.45 -22.45
C ARG A 50 -15.39 -19.45 -21.40
N SER A 51 -14.57 -20.39 -20.95
CA SER A 51 -14.98 -21.41 -19.98
C SER A 51 -15.33 -20.85 -18.60
N ILE A 52 -14.80 -19.67 -18.25
CA ILE A 52 -15.06 -18.98 -16.98
C ILE A 52 -15.90 -17.71 -17.14
N ASP A 53 -16.40 -17.43 -18.35
CA ASP A 53 -17.18 -16.23 -18.70
C ASP A 53 -16.53 -14.91 -18.24
N HIS A 54 -15.21 -14.78 -18.46
CA HIS A 54 -14.44 -13.62 -18.00
C HIS A 54 -13.49 -13.12 -19.10
N SER A 55 -13.38 -11.81 -19.28
CA SER A 55 -12.64 -11.19 -20.40
C SER A 55 -11.60 -10.14 -19.98
N THR A 56 -11.42 -9.90 -18.68
CA THR A 56 -10.47 -8.92 -18.15
C THR A 56 -9.54 -9.57 -17.14
N PHE A 57 -8.23 -9.47 -17.31
CA PHE A 57 -7.26 -10.20 -16.51
C PHE A 57 -6.10 -9.29 -16.09
N LEU A 58 -5.41 -9.65 -15.01
CA LEU A 58 -3.99 -9.31 -14.90
C LEU A 58 -3.17 -10.49 -15.44
N ARG A 59 -2.31 -10.19 -16.41
CA ARG A 59 -1.26 -11.07 -16.92
C ARG A 59 0.03 -10.79 -16.14
N PHE A 60 0.64 -11.82 -15.56
CA PHE A 60 1.97 -11.79 -14.97
C PHE A 60 2.94 -12.50 -15.90
N ASP A 61 3.95 -11.77 -16.36
CA ASP A 61 4.84 -12.19 -17.43
C ASP A 61 6.12 -12.84 -16.87
N PHE A 62 6.15 -14.17 -16.91
CA PHE A 62 7.31 -14.99 -16.54
C PHE A 62 7.95 -15.64 -17.78
N THR A 63 7.81 -15.03 -18.96
CA THR A 63 8.22 -15.64 -20.23
C THR A 63 9.72 -15.91 -20.29
N ASN A 64 10.53 -15.13 -19.57
CA ASN A 64 11.97 -15.38 -19.39
C ASN A 64 12.31 -16.72 -18.73
N ILE A 65 11.36 -17.30 -17.98
CA ILE A 65 11.43 -18.66 -17.41
C ILE A 65 10.39 -19.60 -18.03
N GLY A 66 9.79 -19.21 -19.17
CA GLY A 66 8.89 -20.02 -19.98
C GLY A 66 7.46 -20.18 -19.44
N GLN A 67 6.99 -19.26 -18.59
CA GLN A 67 5.64 -19.31 -18.01
C GLN A 67 4.89 -17.98 -18.13
N GLU A 68 3.56 -18.01 -18.07
CA GLU A 68 2.71 -16.82 -17.92
C GLU A 68 1.58 -17.14 -16.95
N VAL A 69 1.15 -16.18 -16.14
CA VAL A 69 0.01 -16.36 -15.23
C VAL A 69 -1.11 -15.38 -15.58
N PHE A 70 -2.34 -15.86 -15.63
CA PHE A 70 -3.54 -15.06 -15.88
C PHE A 70 -4.47 -15.16 -14.67
N ALA A 71 -4.73 -14.02 -14.03
CA ALA A 71 -5.69 -13.89 -12.93
C ALA A 71 -6.90 -13.09 -13.40
N PRO A 72 -8.13 -13.65 -13.34
CA PRO A 72 -9.35 -12.90 -13.62
C PRO A 72 -9.41 -11.62 -12.77
N LEU A 73 -9.72 -10.49 -13.38
CA LEU A 73 -9.75 -9.18 -12.73
C LEU A 73 -11.20 -8.76 -12.47
N GLU A 74 -11.60 -8.74 -11.20
CA GLU A 74 -12.93 -8.31 -10.76
C GLU A 74 -12.99 -6.78 -10.59
N TYR A 75 -11.87 -6.19 -10.16
CA TYR A 75 -11.76 -4.75 -9.92
C TYR A 75 -10.31 -4.30 -10.07
N PHE A 76 -10.08 -3.36 -10.98
CA PHE A 76 -8.80 -2.67 -11.12
C PHE A 76 -8.78 -1.41 -10.25
N SER A 77 -7.96 -1.41 -9.20
CA SER A 77 -7.77 -0.24 -8.34
C SER A 77 -6.70 0.71 -8.88
N GLU A 78 -7.02 2.00 -8.89
CA GLU A 78 -6.11 3.11 -9.17
C GLU A 78 -5.12 3.35 -8.02
N SER A 79 -5.49 2.99 -6.79
CA SER A 79 -4.66 3.05 -5.58
C SER A 79 -3.79 1.79 -5.37
N GLY A 80 -3.97 0.78 -6.23
CA GLY A 80 -3.06 -0.37 -6.40
C GLY A 80 -3.34 -1.57 -5.50
N ILE A 81 -4.59 -1.76 -5.07
CA ILE A 81 -5.06 -3.00 -4.42
C ILE A 81 -6.21 -3.59 -5.27
N HIS A 82 -5.88 -4.53 -6.13
CA HIS A 82 -6.80 -5.12 -7.11
C HIS A 82 -7.64 -6.24 -6.48
N SER A 83 -8.76 -6.57 -7.13
CA SER A 83 -9.58 -7.74 -6.77
C SER A 83 -9.55 -8.77 -7.89
N PHE A 84 -9.39 -10.03 -7.50
CA PHE A 84 -9.19 -11.13 -8.43
C PHE A 84 -10.29 -12.18 -8.30
N GLY A 85 -10.69 -12.75 -9.43
CA GLY A 85 -11.54 -13.94 -9.51
C GLY A 85 -10.72 -15.22 -9.58
N PHE A 86 -11.39 -16.36 -9.61
CA PHE A 86 -10.82 -17.71 -9.68
C PHE A 86 -11.58 -18.56 -10.71
N PRO A 87 -10.94 -19.58 -11.33
CA PRO A 87 -9.58 -20.06 -11.10
C PRO A 87 -8.51 -19.15 -11.72
N ILE A 88 -7.33 -19.10 -11.10
CA ILE A 88 -6.12 -18.46 -11.64
C ILE A 88 -5.31 -19.52 -12.36
N VAL A 89 -4.78 -19.22 -13.53
CA VAL A 89 -4.09 -20.22 -14.35
C VAL A 89 -2.67 -19.82 -14.71
N VAL A 90 -1.80 -20.81 -14.80
CA VAL A 90 -0.47 -20.72 -15.40
C VAL A 90 -0.48 -21.38 -16.77
N ARG A 91 0.19 -20.76 -17.73
CA ARG A 91 0.44 -21.27 -19.07
C ARG A 91 1.92 -21.54 -19.26
N ASP A 92 2.22 -22.74 -19.75
CA ASP A 92 3.56 -23.08 -20.22
C ASP A 92 3.75 -22.59 -21.66
N CYS A 93 4.72 -21.69 -21.88
CA CYS A 93 4.90 -21.01 -23.18
C CYS A 93 5.38 -21.95 -24.30
N ASN A 94 5.95 -23.12 -23.97
CA ASN A 94 6.47 -24.05 -24.95
C ASN A 94 5.39 -25.02 -25.46
N SER A 95 4.51 -25.45 -24.56
CA SER A 95 3.49 -26.47 -24.83
C SER A 95 2.07 -25.90 -24.99
N ASP A 96 1.88 -24.62 -24.69
CA ASP A 96 0.58 -23.94 -24.62
C ASP A 96 -0.41 -24.63 -23.68
N LYS A 97 0.07 -25.38 -22.68
CA LYS A 97 -0.82 -26.00 -21.69
C LYS A 97 -1.17 -25.00 -20.59
N ILE A 98 -2.47 -24.83 -20.37
CA ILE A 98 -3.03 -24.05 -19.27
C ILE A 98 -3.41 -24.98 -18.12
N LYS A 99 -3.04 -24.61 -16.89
CA LYS A 99 -3.43 -25.33 -15.65
C LYS A 99 -3.75 -24.32 -14.55
N GLU A 100 -4.67 -24.69 -13.66
CA GLU A 100 -4.86 -23.93 -12.43
C GLU A 100 -3.56 -23.90 -11.62
N ILE A 101 -3.25 -22.74 -11.03
CA ILE A 101 -2.09 -22.51 -10.18
C ILE A 101 -2.57 -22.15 -8.77
N ASP A 102 -1.87 -22.68 -7.77
CA ASP A 102 -2.10 -22.36 -6.36
C ASP A 102 -1.07 -21.29 -5.89
N PRO A 103 -1.26 -20.65 -4.71
CA PRO A 103 -0.35 -19.60 -4.28
C PRO A 103 1.06 -20.11 -3.94
N LEU A 104 1.25 -21.41 -3.65
CA LEU A 104 2.57 -21.98 -3.35
C LEU A 104 3.40 -22.10 -4.63
N HIS A 105 2.78 -22.58 -5.71
CA HIS A 105 3.41 -22.63 -7.03
C HIS A 105 3.65 -21.23 -7.57
N PHE A 106 2.75 -20.26 -7.32
CA PHE A 106 3.02 -18.87 -7.67
C PHE A 106 4.29 -18.33 -6.97
N ILE A 107 4.49 -18.63 -5.68
CA ILE A 107 5.74 -18.28 -4.98
C ILE A 107 6.96 -18.89 -5.68
N ASP A 108 6.89 -20.14 -6.13
CA ASP A 108 8.01 -20.78 -6.83
C ASP A 108 8.35 -20.06 -8.14
N LEU A 109 7.34 -19.59 -8.90
CA LEU A 109 7.55 -18.76 -10.08
C LEU A 109 8.20 -17.41 -9.74
N VAL A 110 7.69 -16.71 -8.71
CA VAL A 110 8.28 -15.44 -8.24
C VAL A 110 9.73 -15.63 -7.82
N THR A 111 10.02 -16.71 -7.10
CA THR A 111 11.37 -17.03 -6.62
C THR A 111 12.29 -17.31 -7.80
N ALA A 112 11.88 -18.16 -8.74
CA ALA A 112 12.65 -18.46 -9.94
C ALA A 112 12.94 -17.21 -10.79
N TYR A 113 11.95 -16.34 -10.97
CA TYR A 113 12.08 -15.07 -11.68
C TYR A 113 13.06 -14.11 -10.99
N SER A 114 13.02 -14.07 -9.66
CA SER A 114 13.79 -13.12 -8.85
C SER A 114 15.25 -13.53 -8.63
N LYS A 115 15.64 -14.77 -8.96
CA LYS A 115 17.01 -15.28 -8.75
C LYS A 115 18.11 -14.45 -9.40
N THR A 116 17.81 -13.77 -10.49
CA THR A 116 18.77 -12.89 -11.18
C THR A 116 19.16 -11.69 -10.30
N ASP A 117 18.19 -11.11 -9.59
CA ASP A 117 18.38 -9.93 -8.75
C ASP A 117 18.69 -10.30 -7.29
N TYR A 118 18.23 -11.46 -6.84
CA TYR A 118 18.35 -11.97 -5.47
C TYR A 118 18.84 -13.43 -5.50
N PRO A 119 20.16 -13.69 -5.60
CA PRO A 119 20.69 -15.05 -5.77
C PRO A 119 20.37 -16.01 -4.63
N ASP A 120 20.28 -15.49 -3.40
CA ASP A 120 20.04 -16.27 -2.16
C ASP A 120 18.54 -16.40 -1.80
N ILE A 121 17.64 -15.98 -2.69
CA ILE A 121 16.20 -16.03 -2.45
C ILE A 121 15.71 -17.47 -2.30
N ASP A 122 14.89 -17.72 -1.26
CA ASP A 122 14.35 -19.05 -0.95
C ASP A 122 12.84 -19.02 -0.75
N SER A 123 12.14 -19.92 -1.47
CA SER A 123 10.69 -20.06 -1.34
C SER A 123 10.28 -20.88 -0.13
N ALA A 124 11.12 -21.77 0.39
CA ALA A 124 10.70 -22.78 1.35
C ALA A 124 10.14 -22.20 2.66
N PRO A 125 10.83 -21.26 3.36
CA PRO A 125 10.31 -20.67 4.60
C PRO A 125 9.00 -19.90 4.36
N THR A 126 8.92 -19.15 3.25
CA THR A 126 7.71 -18.38 2.94
C THR A 126 6.52 -19.30 2.62
N LYS A 127 6.74 -20.40 1.89
CA LYS A 127 5.69 -21.39 1.59
C LYS A 127 5.16 -22.09 2.84
N GLU A 128 6.02 -22.45 3.78
CA GLU A 128 5.60 -23.05 5.06
C GLU A 128 4.73 -22.07 5.86
N ARG A 129 5.18 -20.83 5.98
CA ARG A 129 4.45 -19.78 6.70
C ARG A 129 3.15 -19.40 6.00
N LEU A 130 3.09 -19.48 4.67
CA LEU A 130 1.87 -19.26 3.90
C LEU A 130 0.84 -20.36 4.18
N LYS A 131 1.25 -21.64 4.26
CA LYS A 131 0.35 -22.73 4.66
C LYS A 131 -0.22 -22.47 6.06
N ASN A 132 0.63 -22.09 7.01
CA ASN A 132 0.19 -21.69 8.35
C ASN A 132 -0.81 -20.51 8.31
N SER A 133 -0.57 -19.49 7.48
CA SER A 133 -1.49 -18.36 7.29
C SER A 133 -2.86 -18.79 6.73
N ILE A 134 -2.87 -19.71 5.76
CA ILE A 134 -4.11 -20.27 5.17
C ILE A 134 -4.89 -21.07 6.21
N ASP A 135 -4.22 -21.95 6.95
CA ASP A 135 -4.87 -22.81 7.94
C ASP A 135 -5.41 -21.98 9.12
N ASN A 136 -4.65 -20.99 9.60
CA ASN A 136 -5.09 -20.05 10.63
C ASN A 136 -6.29 -19.22 10.17
N LEU A 137 -6.29 -18.70 8.94
CA LEU A 137 -7.43 -17.95 8.42
C LEU A 137 -8.67 -18.85 8.28
N ALA A 138 -8.52 -20.10 7.85
CA ALA A 138 -9.63 -21.05 7.81
C ALA A 138 -10.23 -21.27 9.22
N PHE A 139 -9.36 -21.35 10.24
CA PHE A 139 -9.78 -21.42 11.64
C PHE A 139 -10.54 -20.16 12.09
N TYR A 140 -10.04 -18.95 11.81
CA TYR A 140 -10.73 -17.71 12.17
C TYR A 140 -12.06 -17.54 11.44
N LEU A 141 -12.13 -17.91 10.16
CA LEU A 141 -13.39 -17.88 9.40
C LEU A 141 -14.42 -18.85 9.98
N ALA A 142 -13.98 -20.05 10.40
CA ALA A 142 -14.85 -21.03 11.05
C ALA A 142 -15.30 -20.54 12.44
N HIS A 143 -14.43 -19.87 13.19
CA HIS A 143 -14.79 -19.24 14.46
C HIS A 143 -15.81 -18.11 14.24
N TYR A 144 -15.52 -17.18 13.33
CA TYR A 144 -16.38 -16.04 13.00
C TYR A 144 -17.79 -16.49 12.59
N LYS A 145 -17.88 -17.46 11.67
CA LYS A 145 -19.16 -18.05 11.21
C LYS A 145 -20.02 -18.62 12.34
N ASN A 146 -19.39 -19.12 13.39
CA ASN A 146 -20.05 -19.76 14.52
C ASN A 146 -20.19 -18.82 15.73
N SER A 147 -19.82 -17.55 15.59
CA SER A 147 -19.94 -16.53 16.62
C SER A 147 -21.08 -15.57 16.31
N ASP A 148 -21.68 -14.94 17.33
CA ASP A 148 -22.68 -13.89 17.16
C ASP A 148 -22.06 -12.50 16.88
N ARG A 149 -20.74 -12.44 16.67
CA ARG A 149 -20.03 -11.18 16.43
C ARG A 149 -20.11 -10.79 14.96
N SER A 150 -20.12 -9.48 14.71
CA SER A 150 -20.04 -8.92 13.36
C SER A 150 -18.80 -8.06 13.22
N ALA A 151 -17.98 -8.36 12.21
CA ALA A 151 -16.82 -7.57 11.84
C ALA A 151 -17.19 -6.33 11.01
N ASN A 152 -18.46 -6.24 10.57
CA ASN A 152 -18.91 -5.29 9.56
C ASN A 152 -19.98 -4.31 10.07
N ASN A 153 -20.24 -4.26 11.38
CA ASN A 153 -21.19 -3.31 11.97
C ASN A 153 -20.74 -1.85 11.74
N PRO A 154 -21.66 -0.92 11.41
CA PRO A 154 -21.32 0.50 11.28
C PRO A 154 -20.65 1.09 12.53
N GLU A 155 -21.21 0.76 13.70
CA GLU A 155 -20.70 1.18 15.01
C GLU A 155 -19.96 0.01 15.67
N GLN A 156 -18.77 0.29 16.18
CA GLN A 156 -17.97 -0.66 16.95
C GLN A 156 -17.21 0.09 18.04
N SER A 157 -17.18 -0.48 19.24
CA SER A 157 -16.24 -0.08 20.29
C SER A 157 -14.79 -0.27 19.83
N PHE A 158 -13.85 0.34 20.56
CA PHE A 158 -12.42 0.17 20.31
C PHE A 158 -12.02 -1.31 20.18
N ILE A 159 -12.42 -2.15 21.14
CA ILE A 159 -11.98 -3.55 21.17
C ILE A 159 -12.67 -4.40 20.09
N GLU A 160 -13.94 -4.15 19.79
CA GLU A 160 -14.62 -4.82 18.67
C GLU A 160 -13.91 -4.52 17.35
N ALA A 161 -13.53 -3.26 17.11
CA ALA A 161 -12.81 -2.87 15.91
C ALA A 161 -11.39 -3.47 15.83
N GLU A 162 -10.69 -3.63 16.95
CA GLU A 162 -9.40 -4.34 17.01
C GLU A 162 -9.52 -5.82 16.66
N GLN A 163 -10.63 -6.44 17.05
CA GLN A 163 -10.90 -7.87 16.87
C GLN A 163 -11.59 -8.20 15.55
N SER A 164 -11.99 -7.17 14.80
CA SER A 164 -12.72 -7.31 13.54
C SER A 164 -11.84 -7.53 12.33
N LEU A 165 -10.50 -7.34 12.40
CA LEU A 165 -9.61 -7.56 11.26
C LEU A 165 -9.41 -9.07 11.00
N ILE A 166 -10.39 -9.75 10.40
CA ILE A 166 -10.39 -11.20 10.21
C ILE A 166 -9.52 -11.63 9.02
N LEU A 167 -9.50 -10.85 7.93
CA LEU A 167 -8.78 -11.23 6.70
C LEU A 167 -7.28 -10.88 6.77
N GLY A 168 -6.93 -9.84 7.54
CA GLY A 168 -5.55 -9.37 7.70
C GLY A 168 -5.12 -8.39 6.62
N HIS A 169 -3.81 -8.21 6.44
CA HIS A 169 -3.25 -7.17 5.58
C HIS A 169 -3.30 -7.56 4.08
N SER A 170 -4.09 -6.84 3.28
CA SER A 170 -4.33 -7.13 1.85
C SER A 170 -3.11 -7.02 0.92
N VAL A 171 -2.01 -6.45 1.41
CA VAL A 171 -0.70 -6.36 0.71
C VAL A 171 0.43 -6.94 1.57
N HIS A 172 0.21 -8.13 2.15
CA HIS A 172 1.24 -8.93 2.82
C HIS A 172 1.11 -10.39 2.37
N PRO A 173 2.22 -11.13 2.13
CA PRO A 173 2.15 -12.54 1.72
C PRO A 173 1.66 -13.48 2.84
N LEU A 174 1.88 -13.07 4.10
CA LEU A 174 1.67 -13.90 5.30
C LEU A 174 0.77 -13.21 6.35
N PRO A 175 -0.43 -12.71 5.99
CA PRO A 175 -1.20 -11.80 6.83
C PRO A 175 -1.68 -12.42 8.14
N LYS A 176 -1.86 -13.75 8.19
CA LYS A 176 -2.34 -14.51 9.35
C LYS A 176 -1.39 -15.61 9.83
N SER A 177 -0.14 -15.58 9.38
CA SER A 177 0.90 -16.46 9.91
C SER A 177 1.18 -16.12 11.37
N ARG A 178 1.15 -17.15 12.23
CA ARG A 178 1.43 -17.10 13.67
C ARG A 178 2.24 -18.35 14.05
N GLU A 179 3.48 -18.38 13.61
CA GLU A 179 4.38 -19.49 13.85
C GLU A 179 4.76 -19.52 15.34
N GLY A 180 4.26 -20.52 16.07
CA GLY A 180 4.41 -20.68 17.51
C GLY A 180 3.12 -21.06 18.24
N PHE A 181 1.95 -20.74 17.67
CA PHE A 181 0.66 -21.08 18.27
C PHE A 181 0.03 -22.36 17.70
N ASN A 182 -0.51 -23.19 18.59
CA ASN A 182 -1.44 -24.27 18.26
C ASN A 182 -2.90 -23.76 18.28
N ASN A 183 -3.88 -24.59 17.89
CA ASN A 183 -5.28 -24.14 17.77
C ASN A 183 -5.92 -23.65 19.08
N GLU A 184 -5.58 -24.23 20.24
CA GLU A 184 -6.09 -23.78 21.54
C GLU A 184 -5.53 -22.40 21.90
N GLU A 185 -4.24 -22.19 21.61
CA GLU A 185 -3.56 -20.91 21.79
C GLU A 185 -4.08 -19.87 20.80
N LEU A 186 -4.41 -20.27 19.56
CA LEU A 186 -5.11 -19.40 18.62
C LEU A 186 -6.46 -18.96 19.20
N GLU A 187 -7.27 -19.87 19.72
CA GLU A 187 -8.57 -19.53 20.30
C GLU A 187 -8.43 -18.55 21.47
N LYS A 188 -7.42 -18.74 22.32
CA LYS A 188 -7.24 -17.97 23.55
C LYS A 188 -6.54 -16.63 23.34
N TYR A 189 -5.54 -16.55 22.46
CA TYR A 189 -4.63 -15.40 22.36
C TYR A 189 -4.82 -14.57 21.08
N SER A 190 -5.73 -14.96 20.18
CA SER A 190 -5.98 -14.24 18.94
C SER A 190 -7.07 -13.17 19.08
N PRO A 191 -6.89 -11.97 18.49
CA PRO A 191 -7.96 -10.97 18.44
C PRO A 191 -9.18 -11.47 17.63
N GLU A 192 -8.97 -12.25 16.57
CA GLU A 192 -10.02 -12.77 15.70
C GLU A 192 -10.99 -13.72 16.41
N THR A 193 -10.64 -14.25 17.59
CA THR A 193 -11.49 -15.12 18.39
C THR A 193 -12.00 -14.46 19.67
N ALA A 194 -11.66 -13.18 19.93
CA ALA A 194 -11.97 -12.49 21.18
C ALA A 194 -11.58 -13.27 22.45
N GLY A 195 -10.51 -14.06 22.38
CA GLY A 195 -10.04 -14.83 23.52
C GLY A 195 -9.69 -13.92 24.69
N GLN A 196 -10.03 -14.37 25.91
CA GLN A 196 -9.78 -13.66 27.15
C GLN A 196 -8.90 -14.49 28.07
N PHE A 197 -7.97 -13.84 28.76
CA PHE A 197 -7.03 -14.50 29.66
C PHE A 197 -6.50 -13.56 30.74
N PRO A 198 -6.26 -14.06 31.97
CA PRO A 198 -5.48 -13.33 32.96
C PRO A 198 -4.01 -13.25 32.54
N LEU A 199 -3.29 -12.25 33.04
CA LEU A 199 -1.85 -12.11 32.81
C LEU A 199 -1.05 -13.06 33.73
N HIS A 200 0.17 -13.39 33.33
CA HIS A 200 1.12 -14.13 34.18
C HIS A 200 2.08 -13.17 34.86
N PHE A 201 2.42 -13.40 36.12
CA PHE A 201 3.30 -12.51 36.87
C PHE A 201 4.52 -13.24 37.45
N PHE A 202 5.61 -12.50 37.55
CA PHE A 202 6.86 -12.90 38.19
C PHE A 202 7.21 -11.93 39.33
N LEU A 203 7.90 -12.43 40.35
CA LEU A 203 8.50 -11.64 41.41
C LEU A 203 10.01 -11.70 41.26
N ILE A 204 10.64 -10.56 40.98
CA ILE A 204 12.05 -10.49 40.57
C ILE A 204 12.82 -9.54 41.49
N HIS A 205 14.07 -9.91 41.81
CA HIS A 205 14.96 -9.08 42.60
C HIS A 205 15.18 -7.70 41.93
N PRO A 206 15.17 -6.58 42.67
CA PRO A 206 15.25 -5.23 42.08
C PRO A 206 16.47 -5.00 41.20
N ASP A 207 17.64 -5.53 41.57
CA ASP A 207 18.88 -5.41 40.78
C ASP A 207 18.80 -6.06 39.38
N ASN A 208 17.78 -6.89 39.14
CA ASN A 208 17.54 -7.57 37.87
C ASN A 208 16.39 -6.94 37.08
N VAL A 209 15.79 -5.85 37.54
CA VAL A 209 14.71 -5.16 36.83
C VAL A 209 15.16 -3.77 36.40
N LEU A 210 15.06 -3.51 35.10
CA LEU A 210 15.26 -2.20 34.52
C LEU A 210 13.89 -1.63 34.13
N GLU A 211 13.50 -0.54 34.75
CA GLU A 211 12.22 0.13 34.51
C GLU A 211 12.41 1.65 34.44
N LYS A 212 11.61 2.30 33.60
CA LYS A 212 11.41 3.75 33.59
C LYS A 212 9.90 4.03 33.60
N SER A 213 9.52 5.15 34.18
CA SER A 213 8.14 5.63 34.20
C SER A 213 8.13 7.14 34.10
N ALA A 214 7.38 7.67 33.14
CA ALA A 214 7.07 9.09 33.05
C ALA A 214 6.03 9.48 34.13
N GLU A 215 5.33 8.52 34.74
CA GLU A 215 4.40 8.77 35.84
C GLU A 215 5.12 8.89 37.20
N ASP A 216 4.43 9.45 38.20
CA ASP A 216 4.97 9.67 39.56
C ASP A 216 5.22 8.36 40.36
N TYR A 217 5.10 7.21 39.72
CA TYR A 217 5.28 5.88 40.31
C TYR A 217 5.85 4.89 39.30
N LEU A 218 6.49 3.86 39.84
CA LEU A 218 7.00 2.73 39.06
C LEU A 218 5.88 1.71 38.80
N MET A 219 5.82 1.21 37.57
CA MET A 219 4.73 0.32 37.14
C MET A 219 4.75 -1.01 37.89
N THR A 220 5.93 -1.52 38.23
CA THR A 220 6.08 -2.73 39.04
C THR A 220 5.50 -2.58 40.45
N ASP A 221 5.54 -1.38 41.02
CA ASP A 221 4.97 -1.07 42.35
C ASP A 221 3.45 -0.89 42.27
N TYR A 222 2.95 -0.30 41.17
CA TYR A 222 1.51 -0.25 40.86
C TYR A 222 0.94 -1.66 40.74
N LEU A 223 1.55 -2.50 39.89
CA LEU A 223 1.13 -3.88 39.66
C LEU A 223 1.15 -4.70 40.94
N ARG A 224 2.16 -4.52 41.80
CA ARG A 224 2.22 -5.18 43.11
C ARG A 224 0.96 -4.93 43.95
N LYS A 225 0.47 -3.69 43.99
CA LYS A 225 -0.74 -3.32 44.74
C LYS A 225 -1.98 -3.93 44.10
N GLU A 226 -2.06 -3.88 42.77
CA GLU A 226 -3.16 -4.43 41.99
C GLU A 226 -3.28 -5.94 42.21
N ILE A 227 -2.20 -6.70 42.02
CA ILE A 227 -2.23 -8.16 42.11
C ILE A 227 -2.41 -8.68 43.53
N ALA A 228 -2.07 -7.90 44.57
CA ALA A 228 -2.23 -8.33 45.95
C ALA A 228 -3.70 -8.64 46.30
N ALA A 229 -4.66 -8.02 45.61
CA ALA A 229 -6.08 -8.30 45.74
C ALA A 229 -6.48 -9.68 45.19
N TYR A 230 -5.74 -10.19 44.19
CA TYR A 230 -6.06 -11.41 43.45
C TYR A 230 -5.13 -12.59 43.73
N ALA A 231 -3.96 -12.32 44.33
CA ALA A 231 -2.92 -13.29 44.59
C ALA A 231 -3.43 -14.49 45.42
N ASP A 232 -3.03 -15.70 45.02
CA ASP A 232 -3.26 -16.90 45.81
C ASP A 232 -2.41 -16.92 47.09
N ASN A 233 -2.55 -17.95 47.92
CA ASN A 233 -1.84 -18.03 49.20
C ASN A 233 -0.31 -18.07 49.02
N ASN A 234 0.18 -18.75 47.99
CA ASN A 234 1.62 -18.87 47.74
C ASN A 234 2.21 -17.55 47.25
N ALA A 235 1.54 -16.88 46.30
CA ALA A 235 1.93 -15.56 45.83
C ALA A 235 1.86 -14.52 46.96
N LYS A 236 0.85 -14.57 47.83
CA LYS A 236 0.76 -13.68 49.02
C LYS A 236 1.93 -13.89 49.99
N GLU A 237 2.33 -15.14 50.25
CA GLU A 237 3.48 -15.43 51.10
C GLU A 237 4.77 -14.87 50.51
N LEU A 238 5.02 -15.07 49.20
CA LEU A 238 6.18 -14.53 48.50
C LEU A 238 6.21 -13.00 48.51
N LEU A 239 5.07 -12.36 48.23
CA LEU A 239 4.93 -10.90 48.30
C LEU A 239 5.17 -10.35 49.71
N ALA A 240 4.72 -11.05 50.75
CA ALA A 240 4.99 -10.66 52.13
C ALA A 240 6.47 -10.83 52.51
N ARG A 241 7.09 -11.92 52.06
CA ARG A 241 8.49 -12.26 52.33
C ARG A 241 9.48 -11.33 51.64
N TYR A 242 9.15 -10.84 50.44
CA TYR A 242 10.03 -9.99 49.63
C TYR A 242 9.35 -8.64 49.31
N PRO A 243 9.20 -7.74 50.30
CA PRO A 243 8.42 -6.51 50.17
C PRO A 243 9.00 -5.51 49.15
N GLN A 244 10.31 -5.55 48.91
CA GLN A 244 11.01 -4.62 48.00
C GLN A 244 11.16 -5.15 46.58
N TRP A 245 10.75 -6.39 46.31
CA TRP A 245 10.93 -7.01 44.99
C TRP A 245 9.91 -6.51 43.98
N LYS A 246 10.23 -6.65 42.69
CA LYS A 246 9.41 -6.09 41.61
C LYS A 246 8.46 -7.14 41.04
N VAL A 247 7.21 -6.73 40.81
CA VAL A 247 6.20 -7.55 40.14
C VAL A 247 6.24 -7.25 38.64
N VAL A 248 6.62 -8.25 37.85
CA VAL A 248 6.80 -8.12 36.40
C VAL A 248 5.71 -8.93 35.69
N PRO A 249 4.89 -8.31 34.82
CA PRO A 249 3.86 -9.00 34.05
C PRO A 249 4.46 -9.65 32.80
N ALA A 250 3.82 -10.70 32.30
CA ALA A 250 4.12 -11.34 31.03
C ALA A 250 2.84 -11.86 30.38
N HIS A 251 2.87 -11.98 29.05
CA HIS A 251 1.85 -12.74 28.33
C HIS A 251 1.91 -14.21 28.77
N PRO A 252 0.78 -14.90 29.04
CA PRO A 252 0.81 -16.28 29.56
C PRO A 252 1.60 -17.27 28.72
N TRP A 253 1.47 -17.20 27.39
CA TRP A 253 2.27 -18.03 26.47
C TRP A 253 3.77 -17.73 26.57
N GLU A 254 4.12 -16.44 26.66
CA GLU A 254 5.52 -16.01 26.77
C GLU A 254 6.12 -16.44 28.11
N ALA A 255 5.34 -16.43 29.19
CA ALA A 255 5.77 -16.91 30.49
C ALA A 255 6.14 -18.41 30.47
N GLU A 256 5.39 -19.24 29.76
CA GLU A 256 5.71 -20.66 29.58
C GLU A 256 7.00 -20.85 28.77
N TYR A 257 7.18 -20.07 27.71
CA TYR A 257 8.43 -20.02 26.95
C TYR A 257 9.63 -19.60 27.82
N LEU A 258 9.47 -18.53 28.61
CA LEU A 258 10.49 -17.98 29.51
C LEU A 258 10.92 -18.98 30.58
N LEU A 259 9.96 -19.67 31.21
CA LEU A 259 10.24 -20.70 32.24
C LEU A 259 11.09 -21.86 31.71
N ASN A 260 11.17 -22.03 30.38
CA ASN A 260 11.99 -23.04 29.76
C ASN A 260 13.42 -22.56 29.40
N GLN A 261 13.68 -21.25 29.44
CA GLN A 261 14.99 -20.69 29.08
C GLN A 261 16.06 -20.97 30.15
N PRO A 262 17.33 -21.24 29.75
CA PRO A 262 18.42 -21.56 30.67
C PRO A 262 18.65 -20.48 31.74
N GLU A 263 18.65 -19.21 31.36
CA GLU A 263 18.89 -18.07 32.23
C GLU A 263 17.78 -17.90 33.27
N VAL A 264 16.51 -18.09 32.88
CA VAL A 264 15.37 -18.00 33.80
C VAL A 264 15.41 -19.16 34.81
N LYS A 265 15.73 -20.38 34.36
CA LYS A 265 15.93 -21.54 35.25
C LYS A 265 17.07 -21.31 36.24
N GLU A 266 18.16 -20.69 35.81
CA GLU A 266 19.26 -20.32 36.69
C GLU A 266 18.83 -19.27 37.72
N MET A 267 18.13 -18.21 37.30
CA MET A 267 17.57 -17.19 38.20
C MET A 267 16.61 -17.80 39.25
N GLN A 268 15.79 -18.77 38.87
CA GLN A 268 14.92 -19.51 39.81
C GLN A 268 15.73 -20.32 40.82
N SER A 269 16.76 -21.05 40.37
CA SER A 269 17.64 -21.84 41.24
C SER A 269 18.38 -20.99 42.27
N LYS A 270 18.76 -19.77 41.88
CA LYS A 270 19.41 -18.77 42.75
C LYS A 270 18.43 -18.01 43.64
N GLN A 271 17.12 -18.30 43.50
CA GLN A 271 16.06 -17.60 44.20
C GLN A 271 16.19 -16.09 44.04
N ILE A 272 16.38 -15.60 42.81
CA ILE A 272 16.31 -14.16 42.46
C ILE A 272 15.10 -13.85 41.55
N LEU A 273 14.37 -14.89 41.14
CA LEU A 273 13.13 -14.83 40.38
C LEU A 273 12.18 -15.92 40.84
N PHE A 274 10.90 -15.58 41.06
CA PHE A 274 9.82 -16.52 41.33
C PHE A 274 8.70 -16.34 40.31
N SER A 275 8.15 -17.45 39.81
CA SER A 275 6.90 -17.43 39.04
C SER A 275 5.73 -17.38 40.01
N LEU A 276 4.88 -16.36 39.89
CA LEU A 276 3.71 -16.22 40.75
C LEU A 276 2.47 -16.92 40.16
N GLY A 277 2.40 -17.05 38.83
CA GLY A 277 1.27 -17.65 38.14
C GLY A 277 0.35 -16.63 37.46
N GLN A 278 -0.86 -17.07 37.11
CA GLN A 278 -1.86 -16.27 36.40
C GLN A 278 -2.98 -15.83 37.34
N PHE A 279 -3.24 -14.53 37.45
CA PHE A 279 -4.29 -13.97 38.29
C PHE A 279 -4.66 -12.54 37.84
N GLY A 280 -5.71 -11.97 38.43
CA GLY A 280 -6.17 -10.63 38.11
C GLY A 280 -7.30 -10.60 37.07
N PRO A 281 -7.64 -9.40 36.56
CA PRO A 281 -8.67 -9.24 35.55
C PRO A 281 -8.29 -9.91 34.23
N SER A 282 -9.30 -10.29 33.46
CA SER A 282 -9.11 -10.84 32.11
C SER A 282 -8.78 -9.73 31.12
N TYR A 283 -7.73 -9.95 30.33
CA TYR A 283 -7.39 -9.13 29.20
C TYR A 283 -7.72 -9.87 27.90
N THR A 284 -7.85 -9.12 26.81
CA THR A 284 -8.03 -9.67 25.47
C THR A 284 -7.04 -9.04 24.49
N ALA A 285 -6.62 -9.81 23.48
CA ALA A 285 -5.66 -9.36 22.50
C ALA A 285 -6.28 -8.31 21.55
N THR A 286 -5.49 -7.28 21.24
CA THR A 286 -5.77 -6.32 20.16
C THR A 286 -5.17 -6.82 18.84
N SER A 287 -5.32 -6.07 17.74
CA SER A 287 -4.84 -6.45 16.40
C SER A 287 -3.33 -6.76 16.31
N SER A 288 -2.51 -6.28 17.26
CA SER A 288 -1.08 -6.58 17.33
C SER A 288 -0.78 -7.97 17.94
N VAL A 289 -1.81 -8.66 18.45
CA VAL A 289 -1.76 -9.90 19.24
C VAL A 289 -1.14 -9.69 20.63
N ARG A 290 0.02 -9.06 20.69
CA ARG A 290 0.82 -8.89 21.92
C ARG A 290 0.45 -7.68 22.79
N THR A 291 -0.33 -6.74 22.25
CA THR A 291 -0.94 -5.68 23.06
C THR A 291 -2.29 -6.15 23.53
N VAL A 292 -2.51 -6.13 24.84
CA VAL A 292 -3.72 -6.64 25.47
C VAL A 292 -4.49 -5.52 26.16
N TYR A 293 -5.81 -5.64 26.15
CA TYR A 293 -6.77 -4.63 26.59
C TYR A 293 -7.74 -5.19 27.62
N ASN A 294 -8.10 -4.35 28.58
CA ASN A 294 -9.20 -4.53 29.52
C ASN A 294 -9.89 -3.16 29.67
N ASP A 295 -11.22 -3.15 29.62
CA ASP A 295 -12.06 -1.94 29.63
C ASP A 295 -12.16 -1.27 31.00
N GLU A 296 -11.77 -1.93 32.08
CA GLU A 296 -11.69 -1.37 33.43
C GLU A 296 -10.26 -0.94 33.80
N SER A 297 -9.26 -1.38 33.05
CA SER A 297 -7.85 -1.13 33.35
C SER A 297 -7.39 0.25 32.89
N GLU A 298 -6.58 0.88 33.75
CA GLU A 298 -5.87 2.13 33.44
C GLU A 298 -4.87 1.96 32.28
N TRP A 299 -4.38 0.73 32.08
CA TRP A 299 -3.23 0.43 31.24
C TRP A 299 -3.51 -0.71 30.25
N MET A 300 -3.02 -0.54 29.03
CA MET A 300 -2.81 -1.65 28.09
C MET A 300 -1.36 -2.13 28.21
N TYR A 301 -1.12 -3.43 28.11
CA TYR A 301 0.23 -3.99 28.16
C TYR A 301 0.63 -4.52 26.79
N LYS A 302 1.79 -4.10 26.28
CA LYS A 302 2.38 -4.59 25.03
C LYS A 302 3.60 -5.45 25.36
N PHE A 303 3.41 -6.76 25.31
CA PHE A 303 4.42 -7.75 25.68
C PHE A 303 5.38 -8.06 24.53
N SER A 304 6.60 -8.47 24.87
CA SER A 304 7.37 -9.34 23.99
C SER A 304 6.63 -10.67 23.82
N LEU A 305 6.72 -11.23 22.62
CA LEU A 305 6.10 -12.50 22.27
C LEU A 305 6.96 -13.20 21.21
N HIS A 306 7.56 -14.34 21.54
CA HIS A 306 8.38 -15.16 20.64
C HIS A 306 7.55 -15.96 19.63
N VAL A 307 6.55 -15.31 19.04
CA VAL A 307 5.72 -15.81 17.95
C VAL A 307 6.03 -14.97 16.70
N LYS A 308 6.29 -15.63 15.58
CA LYS A 308 6.59 -14.94 14.32
C LYS A 308 5.29 -14.50 13.65
N ILE A 309 5.02 -13.20 13.64
CA ILE A 309 3.82 -12.59 13.06
C ILE A 309 4.26 -11.74 11.86
N THR A 310 3.63 -11.90 10.71
CA THR A 310 4.01 -11.24 9.43
C THR A 310 5.45 -11.56 9.01
N ASN A 311 6.43 -10.66 9.17
CA ASN A 311 7.83 -10.95 8.86
C ASN A 311 8.75 -11.01 10.10
N SER A 312 8.22 -10.83 11.31
CA SER A 312 9.05 -10.66 12.49
C SER A 312 8.60 -11.41 13.73
N TYR A 313 9.58 -11.80 14.55
CA TYR A 313 9.32 -12.10 15.95
C TYR A 313 8.87 -10.83 16.63
N ARG A 314 7.86 -10.96 17.49
CA ARG A 314 7.25 -9.82 18.15
C ARG A 314 7.88 -9.56 19.51
N VAL A 315 9.18 -9.38 19.50
CA VAL A 315 9.99 -8.99 20.66
C VAL A 315 10.05 -7.45 20.75
N ASN A 316 10.19 -6.91 21.96
CA ASN A 316 10.41 -5.49 22.21
C ASN A 316 11.87 -5.25 22.58
N TYR A 317 12.56 -4.36 21.87
CA TYR A 317 13.93 -4.00 22.21
C TYR A 317 13.98 -2.76 23.11
N LEU A 318 15.00 -2.69 23.97
CA LEU A 318 15.15 -1.62 24.95
C LEU A 318 15.14 -0.21 24.32
N HIS A 319 15.78 -0.05 23.17
CA HIS A 319 15.80 1.24 22.48
C HIS A 319 14.40 1.64 21.95
N GLU A 320 13.54 0.68 21.63
CA GLU A 320 12.15 0.94 21.21
C GLU A 320 11.27 1.30 22.41
N LEU A 321 11.48 0.64 23.56
CA LEU A 321 10.81 0.97 24.81
C LEU A 321 11.12 2.40 25.27
N ASN A 322 12.37 2.84 25.12
CA ASN A 322 12.76 4.22 25.44
C ASN A 322 12.07 5.25 24.52
N ARG A 323 11.64 4.90 23.29
CA ARG A 323 10.84 5.83 22.45
C ARG A 323 9.49 6.16 23.09
N GLY A 324 8.85 5.15 23.69
CA GLY A 324 7.62 5.29 24.45
C GLY A 324 7.77 6.30 25.58
N TYR A 325 8.78 6.05 26.42
CA TYR A 325 9.12 6.89 27.55
C TYR A 325 9.45 8.34 27.14
N ASP A 326 10.41 8.53 26.20
CA ASP A 326 10.84 9.86 25.76
C ASP A 326 9.68 10.67 25.19
N ALA A 327 8.81 10.06 24.38
CA ALA A 327 7.65 10.73 23.83
C ALA A 327 6.63 11.11 24.91
N SER A 328 6.47 10.27 25.93
CA SER A 328 5.55 10.55 27.05
C SER A 328 6.04 11.70 27.91
N GLU A 329 7.34 11.76 28.21
CA GLU A 329 7.97 12.89 28.90
C GLU A 329 7.81 14.18 28.07
N LEU A 330 8.02 14.11 26.75
CA LEU A 330 7.87 15.26 25.87
C LEU A 330 6.43 15.79 25.86
N MET A 331 5.44 14.90 25.88
CA MET A 331 4.02 15.25 25.94
C MET A 331 3.62 15.96 27.24
N LYS A 332 4.41 15.86 28.32
CA LYS A 332 4.18 16.56 29.60
C LYS A 332 4.76 17.98 29.63
N THR A 333 5.34 18.45 28.53
CA THR A 333 5.95 19.80 28.42
C THR A 333 5.09 20.73 27.56
N ASP A 334 5.48 22.01 27.47
CA ASP A 334 4.90 23.00 26.55
C ASP A 334 4.86 22.51 25.08
N TRP A 335 5.74 21.57 24.70
CA TRP A 335 5.69 20.95 23.38
C TRP A 335 4.39 20.16 23.19
N GLY A 336 4.05 19.30 24.15
CA GLY A 336 2.84 18.46 24.10
C GLY A 336 1.57 19.28 24.23
N GLU A 337 1.56 20.26 25.14
CA GLU A 337 0.47 21.23 25.25
C GLU A 337 0.27 21.99 23.93
N GLY A 338 1.37 22.36 23.27
CA GLY A 338 1.37 22.98 21.96
C GLY A 338 0.71 22.11 20.90
N VAL A 339 1.10 20.84 20.77
CA VAL A 339 0.51 19.91 19.80
C VAL A 339 -0.99 19.78 20.02
N GLN A 340 -1.42 19.55 21.26
CA GLN A 340 -2.83 19.35 21.59
C GLN A 340 -3.68 20.62 21.39
N LYS A 341 -3.09 21.81 21.63
CA LYS A 341 -3.74 23.10 21.42
C LYS A 341 -3.91 23.43 19.93
N ASP A 342 -2.88 23.19 19.13
CA ASP A 342 -2.88 23.50 17.71
C ASP A 342 -3.76 22.52 16.91
N TYR A 343 -3.79 21.26 17.33
CA TYR A 343 -4.46 20.16 16.64
C TYR A 343 -5.31 19.32 17.61
N PRO A 344 -6.41 19.88 18.15
CA PRO A 344 -7.26 19.20 19.15
C PRO A 344 -7.94 17.92 18.66
N GLU A 345 -8.04 17.72 17.35
CA GLU A 345 -8.54 16.53 16.67
C GLU A 345 -7.54 15.37 16.60
N VAL A 346 -6.29 15.58 17.00
CA VAL A 346 -5.24 14.56 17.04
C VAL A 346 -4.85 14.26 18.48
N GLN A 347 -4.86 12.99 18.86
CA GLN A 347 -4.40 12.52 20.16
C GLN A 347 -3.30 11.45 20.00
N LEU A 348 -2.17 11.65 20.67
CA LEU A 348 -1.11 10.64 20.74
C LEU A 348 -1.36 9.75 21.97
N ILE A 349 -1.57 8.45 21.76
CA ILE A 349 -1.60 7.46 22.84
C ILE A 349 -0.15 7.17 23.20
N CYS A 350 0.19 7.37 24.47
CA CYS A 350 1.56 7.28 24.95
C CYS A 350 1.84 5.99 25.73
N ASP A 351 3.10 5.58 25.69
CA ASP A 351 3.64 4.43 26.44
C ASP A 351 4.56 4.97 27.56
N PRO A 352 4.01 5.47 28.69
CA PRO A 352 4.80 6.21 29.68
C PRO A 352 5.77 5.36 30.48
N ALA A 353 5.60 4.05 30.51
CA ALA A 353 6.45 3.17 31.29
C ALA A 353 6.83 1.92 30.52
N TYR A 354 7.97 1.35 30.89
CA TYR A 354 8.38 0.02 30.44
C TYR A 354 9.06 -0.76 31.57
N ILE A 355 9.07 -2.07 31.41
CA ILE A 355 9.72 -3.02 32.33
C ILE A 355 10.57 -3.97 31.49
N ALA A 356 11.82 -4.19 31.88
CA ALA A 356 12.71 -5.18 31.31
C ALA A 356 13.44 -5.93 32.43
N VAL A 357 13.92 -7.14 32.13
CA VAL A 357 14.69 -7.97 33.07
C VAL A 357 16.10 -8.15 32.54
N ILE A 358 17.09 -7.95 33.41
CA ILE A 358 18.52 -8.07 33.10
C ILE A 358 19.13 -9.17 33.95
N TYR A 359 19.95 -10.00 33.31
CA TYR A 359 20.73 -11.02 33.98
C TYR A 359 22.11 -11.12 33.33
N GLN A 360 23.16 -11.04 34.15
CA GLN A 360 24.56 -11.04 33.68
C GLN A 360 24.81 -10.00 32.56
N ASP A 361 24.37 -8.75 32.81
CA ASP A 361 24.47 -7.62 31.87
C ASP A 361 23.75 -7.80 30.53
N THR A 362 22.90 -8.82 30.39
CA THR A 362 22.11 -9.09 29.18
C THR A 362 20.62 -8.93 29.47
N VAL A 363 19.90 -8.24 28.58
CA VAL A 363 18.44 -8.14 28.66
C VAL A 363 17.82 -9.48 28.25
N ILE A 364 16.90 -10.00 29.05
CA ILE A 364 16.08 -11.16 28.69
C ILE A 364 14.84 -10.62 27.98
N ASP A 365 14.92 -10.59 26.66
CA ASP A 365 13.97 -9.89 25.79
C ASP A 365 12.50 -10.32 25.97
N GLY A 366 12.23 -11.57 26.37
CA GLY A 366 10.86 -12.04 26.61
C GLY A 366 10.12 -11.34 27.77
N PHE A 367 10.86 -10.71 28.71
CA PHE A 367 10.24 -9.89 29.78
C PHE A 367 9.98 -8.45 29.37
N SER A 368 10.54 -7.98 28.25
CA SER A 368 10.44 -6.59 27.80
C SER A 368 8.99 -6.20 27.52
N THR A 369 8.42 -5.35 28.37
CA THR A 369 7.01 -4.95 28.35
C THR A 369 6.90 -3.44 28.26
N SER A 370 6.15 -2.95 27.27
CA SER A 370 5.72 -1.55 27.20
C SER A 370 4.35 -1.40 27.87
N VAL A 371 4.15 -0.34 28.63
CA VAL A 371 2.88 -0.04 29.30
C VAL A 371 2.28 1.21 28.70
N ARG A 372 1.10 1.04 28.12
CA ARG A 372 0.41 2.02 27.28
C ARG A 372 -0.81 2.58 27.98
N GLN A 373 -1.01 3.90 27.89
CA GLN A 373 -2.22 4.55 28.38
C GLN A 373 -3.47 3.96 27.72
N ASN A 374 -4.51 3.68 28.52
CA ASN A 374 -5.81 3.26 28.02
C ASN A 374 -6.82 4.41 27.98
N PRO A 375 -7.04 5.08 26.84
CA PRO A 375 -8.05 6.13 26.73
C PRO A 375 -9.48 5.58 26.55
N PHE A 376 -9.63 4.27 26.32
CA PHE A 376 -10.89 3.61 25.99
C PHE A 376 -11.37 2.72 27.15
N LYS A 377 -11.43 3.27 28.37
CA LYS A 377 -11.84 2.55 29.58
C LYS A 377 -13.07 3.17 30.23
N GLY A 378 -13.77 2.39 31.06
CA GLY A 378 -15.02 2.80 31.69
C GLY A 378 -16.02 3.28 30.65
N ALA A 379 -16.69 4.41 30.86
CA ALA A 379 -17.64 4.94 29.88
C ALA A 379 -17.03 5.26 28.50
N ALA A 380 -15.70 5.41 28.39
CA ALA A 380 -15.04 5.66 27.11
C ALA A 380 -14.80 4.37 26.28
N SER A 381 -15.04 3.17 26.83
CA SER A 381 -14.99 1.91 26.07
C SER A 381 -16.08 1.86 24.99
N GLU A 382 -17.21 2.52 25.24
CA GLU A 382 -18.39 2.55 24.35
C GLU A 382 -18.25 3.53 23.18
N LYS A 383 -17.14 4.28 23.12
CA LYS A 383 -16.90 5.20 21.99
C LYS A 383 -16.77 4.42 20.68
N ASN A 384 -17.38 4.94 19.62
CA ASN A 384 -17.24 4.38 18.28
C ASN A 384 -15.86 4.72 17.70
N VAL A 385 -14.87 3.86 17.96
CA VAL A 385 -13.46 4.06 17.60
C VAL A 385 -12.98 2.87 16.82
N SER A 386 -12.38 3.12 15.66
CA SER A 386 -11.99 2.05 14.74
C SER A 386 -10.56 2.18 14.26
N MET A 387 -9.85 1.06 14.28
CA MET A 387 -8.59 0.93 13.56
C MET A 387 -8.85 1.03 12.05
N ALA A 388 -8.10 1.87 11.34
CA ALA A 388 -8.30 2.07 9.90
C ALA A 388 -8.16 0.76 9.11
N ALA A 389 -7.27 -0.15 9.54
CA ALA A 389 -7.09 -1.45 8.89
C ALA A 389 -8.33 -2.36 8.95
N SER A 390 -9.10 -2.34 10.05
CA SER A 390 -10.34 -3.14 10.13
C SER A 390 -11.50 -2.47 9.40
N LEU A 391 -11.46 -1.16 9.22
CA LEU A 391 -12.42 -0.40 8.42
C LEU A 391 -12.28 -0.65 6.91
N THR A 392 -11.05 -0.83 6.43
CA THR A 392 -10.72 -0.97 4.99
C THR A 392 -10.67 -2.41 4.48
N GLN A 393 -10.79 -3.41 5.35
CA GLN A 393 -10.81 -4.80 4.91
C GLN A 393 -12.05 -5.11 4.06
N ASP A 394 -11.95 -6.16 3.25
CA ASP A 394 -13.09 -6.69 2.52
C ASP A 394 -14.13 -7.33 3.45
N GLY A 395 -15.36 -7.44 2.96
CA GLY A 395 -16.40 -8.18 3.66
C GLY A 395 -16.01 -9.64 3.93
N VAL A 396 -16.43 -10.15 5.08
CA VAL A 396 -16.07 -11.48 5.58
C VAL A 396 -17.17 -12.47 5.21
N LEU A 397 -16.82 -13.64 4.68
CA LEU A 397 -17.79 -14.70 4.28
C LEU A 397 -18.91 -14.23 3.31
N GLY A 398 -18.61 -13.25 2.46
CA GLY A 398 -19.57 -12.72 1.48
C GLY A 398 -20.49 -11.62 2.01
N GLU A 399 -20.31 -11.20 3.26
CA GLU A 399 -20.96 -10.00 3.80
C GLU A 399 -20.48 -8.72 3.09
N SER A 400 -21.23 -7.64 3.22
CA SER A 400 -20.76 -6.31 2.82
C SER A 400 -19.61 -5.85 3.71
N SER A 401 -18.68 -5.07 3.13
CA SER A 401 -17.57 -4.48 3.88
C SER A 401 -18.08 -3.50 4.94
N ARG A 402 -17.32 -3.35 6.02
CA ARG A 402 -17.65 -2.37 7.05
C ARG A 402 -17.72 -0.94 6.52
N MET A 403 -16.80 -0.55 5.64
CA MET A 403 -16.83 0.76 4.97
C MET A 403 -18.17 1.02 4.27
N LEU A 404 -18.68 0.04 3.51
CA LEU A 404 -19.97 0.15 2.84
C LEU A 404 -21.12 0.32 3.84
N ASN A 405 -21.13 -0.49 4.90
CA ASN A 405 -22.17 -0.44 5.92
C ASN A 405 -22.16 0.89 6.68
N LEU A 406 -20.99 1.40 7.06
CA LEU A 406 -20.82 2.68 7.75
C LEU A 406 -21.32 3.85 6.91
N ILE A 407 -20.93 3.92 5.63
CA ILE A 407 -21.38 4.99 4.73
C ILE A 407 -22.88 4.88 4.44
N SER A 408 -23.40 3.67 4.22
CA SER A 408 -24.83 3.45 3.95
C SER A 408 -25.70 3.84 5.14
N GLU A 409 -25.27 3.49 6.36
CA GLU A 409 -25.95 3.88 7.59
C GLU A 409 -25.90 5.40 7.80
N SER A 410 -24.74 6.03 7.56
CA SER A 410 -24.61 7.49 7.61
C SER A 410 -25.52 8.19 6.60
N ALA A 411 -25.63 7.64 5.39
CA ALA A 411 -26.51 8.12 4.33
C ALA A 411 -27.99 8.01 4.71
N SER A 412 -28.38 6.89 5.32
CA SER A 412 -29.72 6.67 5.88
C SER A 412 -30.05 7.72 6.96
N ARG A 413 -29.17 7.91 7.96
CA ARG A 413 -29.34 8.90 9.04
C ARG A 413 -29.52 10.33 8.53
N GLN A 414 -28.93 10.64 7.39
CA GLN A 414 -28.93 11.97 6.80
C GLN A 414 -29.90 12.13 5.63
N SER A 415 -30.60 11.06 5.22
CA SER A 415 -31.45 11.03 4.02
C SER A 415 -30.73 11.53 2.76
N LYS A 416 -29.51 11.06 2.53
CA LYS A 416 -28.66 11.36 1.37
C LYS A 416 -28.31 10.10 0.58
N GLU A 417 -27.81 10.26 -0.64
CA GLU A 417 -27.22 9.17 -1.41
C GLU A 417 -25.87 8.75 -0.82
N ALA A 418 -25.61 7.44 -0.79
CA ALA A 418 -24.38 6.89 -0.21
C ALA A 418 -23.12 7.39 -0.94
N SER A 419 -23.20 7.66 -2.25
CA SER A 419 -22.09 8.20 -3.02
C SER A 419 -21.72 9.64 -2.64
N ASP A 420 -22.72 10.47 -2.35
CA ASP A 420 -22.50 11.85 -1.91
C ASP A 420 -21.90 11.85 -0.50
N VAL A 421 -22.44 11.02 0.39
CA VAL A 421 -21.92 10.85 1.75
C VAL A 421 -20.49 10.31 1.74
N ALA A 422 -20.14 9.37 0.86
CA ALA A 422 -18.77 8.87 0.73
C ALA A 422 -17.76 10.00 0.42
N VAL A 423 -18.12 10.90 -0.50
CA VAL A 423 -17.26 12.04 -0.88
C VAL A 423 -17.16 13.06 0.27
N GLU A 424 -18.27 13.38 0.93
CA GLU A 424 -18.28 14.26 2.10
C GLU A 424 -17.46 13.68 3.27
N TRP A 425 -17.66 12.39 3.55
CA TRP A 425 -16.93 11.64 4.58
C TRP A 425 -15.43 11.65 4.30
N PHE A 426 -15.03 11.40 3.05
CA PHE A 426 -13.61 11.40 2.69
C PHE A 426 -13.00 12.80 2.80
N LYS A 427 -13.70 13.86 2.41
CA LYS A 427 -13.22 15.25 2.61
C LYS A 427 -13.02 15.56 4.09
N GLN A 428 -13.96 15.17 4.94
CA GLN A 428 -13.82 15.33 6.39
C GLN A 428 -12.64 14.52 6.93
N TYR A 429 -12.47 13.29 6.45
CA TYR A 429 -11.34 12.44 6.80
C TYR A 429 -9.99 13.07 6.42
N LEU A 430 -9.87 13.62 5.21
CA LEU A 430 -8.69 14.35 4.77
C LEU A 430 -8.45 15.60 5.64
N ASN A 431 -9.50 16.33 6.01
CA ASN A 431 -9.38 17.53 6.83
C ASN A 431 -8.78 17.25 8.21
N ILE A 432 -9.19 16.17 8.88
CA ILE A 432 -8.64 15.80 10.19
C ILE A 432 -7.33 15.02 10.11
N THR A 433 -6.89 14.62 8.92
CA THR A 433 -5.66 13.82 8.71
C THR A 433 -4.52 14.66 8.13
N ILE A 434 -4.72 15.29 6.98
CA ILE A 434 -3.65 15.92 6.20
C ILE A 434 -3.10 17.15 6.90
N ARG A 435 -3.98 18.13 7.15
CA ARG A 435 -3.59 19.41 7.75
C ARG A 435 -2.96 19.20 9.14
N PRO A 436 -3.54 18.40 10.05
CA PRO A 436 -2.91 18.15 11.34
C PRO A 436 -1.57 17.44 11.23
N LEU A 437 -1.45 16.38 10.43
CA LEU A 437 -0.20 15.60 10.41
C LEU A 437 0.95 16.32 9.71
N ILE A 438 0.66 17.05 8.64
CA ILE A 438 1.67 17.92 8.00
C ILE A 438 2.05 19.06 8.94
N GLY A 439 1.07 19.68 9.58
CA GLY A 439 1.31 20.74 10.55
C GLY A 439 2.14 20.30 11.75
N ILE A 440 1.86 19.12 12.31
CA ILE A 440 2.63 18.50 13.39
C ILE A 440 4.06 18.21 12.93
N PHE A 441 4.22 17.60 11.76
CA PHE A 441 5.54 17.31 11.21
C PHE A 441 6.37 18.58 10.96
N ASN A 442 5.78 19.62 10.39
CA ASN A 442 6.47 20.87 10.10
C ASN A 442 6.86 21.62 11.37
N LYS A 443 5.89 21.86 12.25
CA LYS A 443 6.07 22.72 13.42
C LYS A 443 6.84 22.01 14.53
N TYR A 444 6.49 20.75 14.81
CA TYR A 444 6.98 20.01 15.98
C TYR A 444 8.04 18.95 15.62
N GLY A 445 8.19 18.62 14.34
CA GLY A 445 9.15 17.63 13.86
C GLY A 445 8.75 16.18 14.10
N PHE A 446 7.53 15.92 14.57
CA PHE A 446 7.04 14.59 14.88
C PHE A 446 6.46 13.92 13.64
N GLY A 447 6.88 12.69 13.38
CA GLY A 447 6.26 11.78 12.43
C GLY A 447 6.12 10.39 13.05
N ALA A 448 5.27 9.55 12.47
CA ALA A 448 5.14 8.17 12.91
C ALA A 448 4.87 7.23 11.74
N GLU A 449 4.87 5.93 12.04
CA GLU A 449 4.35 4.90 11.13
C GLU A 449 2.82 5.00 11.02
N PHE A 450 2.32 6.03 10.33
CA PHE A 450 0.91 6.33 10.09
C PHE A 450 0.19 5.30 9.18
N HIS A 451 0.55 4.02 9.27
CA HIS A 451 -0.08 2.92 8.57
C HIS A 451 -1.44 2.57 9.20
N GLN A 452 -2.27 1.83 8.47
CA GLN A 452 -3.66 1.59 8.83
C GLN A 452 -3.89 0.98 10.22
N GLN A 453 -2.95 0.18 10.75
CA GLN A 453 -3.09 -0.42 12.08
C GLN A 453 -2.81 0.55 13.25
N ASN A 454 -2.03 1.62 13.03
CA ASN A 454 -1.66 2.59 14.08
C ASN A 454 -2.59 3.82 14.11
N MET A 455 -3.55 3.84 13.20
CA MET A 455 -4.49 4.93 12.97
C MET A 455 -5.85 4.51 13.50
N LEU A 456 -6.29 5.12 14.60
CA LEU A 456 -7.64 4.93 15.13
C LEU A 456 -8.49 6.16 14.82
N ILE A 457 -9.72 5.93 14.38
CA ILE A 457 -10.66 6.95 13.92
C ILE A 457 -11.87 6.90 14.86
N GLU A 458 -12.15 8.00 15.56
CA GLU A 458 -13.40 8.16 16.31
C GLU A 458 -14.46 8.80 15.43
N PHE A 459 -15.66 8.25 15.49
CA PHE A 459 -16.81 8.69 14.71
C PHE A 459 -17.78 9.49 15.57
N ASP A 460 -18.39 10.52 14.98
CA ASP A 460 -19.51 11.24 15.59
C ASP A 460 -20.83 10.48 15.43
N ASP A 461 -21.93 11.04 15.95
CA ASP A 461 -23.28 10.44 15.87
C ASP A 461 -23.79 10.22 14.44
N LYS A 462 -23.21 10.94 13.46
CA LYS A 462 -23.50 10.78 12.03
C LYS A 462 -22.54 9.81 11.33
N LEU A 463 -21.64 9.17 12.07
CA LEU A 463 -20.59 8.29 11.57
C LEU A 463 -19.53 8.99 10.72
N PHE A 464 -19.35 10.30 10.90
CA PHE A 464 -18.26 11.06 10.27
C PHE A 464 -17.01 11.03 11.15
N PRO A 465 -15.80 11.02 10.55
CA PRO A 465 -14.56 10.98 11.30
C PRO A 465 -14.37 12.32 12.01
N SER A 466 -14.19 12.26 13.32
CA SER A 466 -14.20 13.43 14.20
C SER A 466 -12.87 13.65 14.94
N ARG A 467 -12.15 12.57 15.25
CA ARG A 467 -10.86 12.60 15.93
C ARG A 467 -9.98 11.43 15.50
N LEU A 468 -8.67 11.65 15.48
CA LEU A 468 -7.66 10.64 15.23
C LEU A 468 -6.88 10.34 16.50
N TYR A 469 -6.63 9.05 16.74
CA TYR A 469 -5.68 8.60 17.74
C TYR A 469 -4.54 7.87 17.06
N PHE A 470 -3.32 8.20 17.46
CA PHE A 470 -2.11 7.53 17.03
C PHE A 470 -1.60 6.67 18.16
N ARG A 471 -1.17 5.46 17.82
CA ARG A 471 -0.56 4.54 18.77
C ARG A 471 0.72 3.96 18.22
N ASP A 472 1.37 3.19 19.08
CA ASP A 472 2.60 2.48 18.80
C ASP A 472 3.84 3.36 18.73
N ASN A 473 4.29 3.76 19.91
CA ASN A 473 5.45 4.63 20.10
C ASN A 473 6.77 4.02 19.59
N GLN A 474 6.82 2.71 19.32
CA GLN A 474 7.97 2.11 18.64
C GLN A 474 8.16 2.71 17.24
N GLY A 475 7.08 3.14 16.60
CA GLY A 475 7.05 3.81 15.31
C GLY A 475 7.08 5.33 15.39
N TYR A 476 7.40 5.95 16.53
CA TYR A 476 7.54 7.41 16.64
C TYR A 476 8.93 7.86 16.21
N PHE A 477 8.98 8.91 15.38
CA PHE A 477 10.20 9.47 14.82
C PHE A 477 10.19 10.99 14.90
N PHE A 478 11.38 11.57 15.03
CA PHE A 478 11.56 13.01 15.02
C PHE A 478 12.57 13.38 13.94
N ARG A 479 12.30 14.46 13.20
CA ARG A 479 13.20 14.90 12.14
C ARG A 479 14.50 15.46 12.71
N GLN A 480 15.62 15.21 12.01
CA GLN A 480 16.94 15.64 12.42
C GLN A 480 17.05 17.17 12.63
N GLY A 481 16.31 17.98 11.87
CA GLY A 481 16.30 19.43 12.02
C GLY A 481 15.71 19.96 13.33
N LYS A 482 15.14 19.10 14.20
CA LYS A 482 14.58 19.48 15.50
C LYS A 482 15.40 19.05 16.71
N VAL A 483 16.56 18.43 16.51
CA VAL A 483 17.41 17.91 17.60
C VAL A 483 17.71 18.98 18.66
N GLU A 484 18.24 20.14 18.25
CA GLU A 484 18.62 21.18 19.20
C GLU A 484 17.43 21.74 20.00
N GLU A 485 16.26 21.86 19.36
CA GLU A 485 15.04 22.36 20.00
C GLU A 485 14.53 21.37 21.04
N LEU A 486 14.41 20.10 20.67
CA LEU A 486 13.90 19.05 21.56
C LEU A 486 14.86 18.77 22.72
N GLN A 487 16.18 18.83 22.49
CA GLN A 487 17.18 18.67 23.55
C GLN A 487 17.28 19.86 24.50
N ARG A 488 16.81 21.06 24.12
CA ARG A 488 16.64 22.16 25.08
C ARG A 488 15.46 21.93 26.02
N ILE A 489 14.41 21.29 25.54
CA ILE A 489 13.21 20.96 26.33
C ILE A 489 13.51 19.76 27.23
N LEU A 490 14.11 18.70 26.68
CA LEU A 490 14.48 17.47 27.37
C LEU A 490 15.93 17.08 27.01
N PRO A 491 16.93 17.37 27.87
CA PRO A 491 18.35 17.21 27.56
C PRO A 491 18.80 15.85 27.02
N ASP A 492 18.22 14.74 27.51
CA ASP A 492 18.57 13.38 27.07
C ASP A 492 17.65 12.82 25.97
N PHE A 493 16.74 13.64 25.42
CA PHE A 493 15.78 13.20 24.41
C PHE A 493 16.48 12.60 23.18
N GLY A 494 16.02 11.42 22.77
CA GLY A 494 16.55 10.74 21.58
C GLY A 494 17.82 9.92 21.81
N ARG A 495 18.48 10.04 22.98
CA ARG A 495 19.76 9.38 23.27
C ARG A 495 19.63 7.86 23.29
N ASP A 496 18.76 7.35 24.15
CA ASP A 496 18.52 5.90 24.28
C ASP A 496 17.51 5.40 23.25
N SER A 497 16.51 6.24 22.93
CA SER A 497 15.40 5.90 22.04
C SER A 497 15.78 5.87 20.56
N ARG A 498 16.87 6.55 20.18
CA ARG A 498 17.33 6.67 18.79
C ARG A 498 16.20 7.14 17.87
N SER A 499 15.45 8.14 18.32
CA SER A 499 14.20 8.60 17.70
C SER A 499 14.42 9.57 16.52
N PHE A 500 15.62 10.12 16.38
CA PHE A 500 15.93 11.05 15.30
C PHE A 500 16.23 10.34 13.97
N ILE A 501 15.56 10.80 12.91
CA ILE A 501 15.70 10.29 11.54
C ILE A 501 16.11 11.43 10.60
N ALA A 502 17.00 11.12 9.65
CA ALA A 502 17.42 12.07 8.63
C ALA A 502 16.24 12.55 7.77
N GLU A 503 16.26 13.83 7.37
CA GLU A 503 15.16 14.51 6.65
C GLU A 503 14.68 13.74 5.42
N THR A 504 15.59 13.29 4.56
CA THR A 504 15.23 12.53 3.35
C THR A 504 14.57 11.19 3.69
N ARG A 505 15.07 10.50 4.71
CA ARG A 505 14.56 9.18 5.11
C ARG A 505 13.19 9.27 5.77
N ILE A 506 12.94 10.28 6.61
CA ILE A 506 11.63 10.42 7.26
C ILE A 506 10.55 10.79 6.23
N ILE A 507 10.88 11.56 5.19
CA ILE A 507 9.96 11.86 4.09
C ILE A 507 9.57 10.59 3.33
N ASP A 508 10.53 9.71 3.00
CA ASP A 508 10.24 8.42 2.36
C ASP A 508 9.36 7.52 3.24
N LEU A 509 9.63 7.47 4.56
CA LEU A 509 8.83 6.69 5.52
C LEU A 509 7.39 7.21 5.59
N LEU A 510 7.19 8.53 5.66
CA LEU A 510 5.87 9.14 5.64
C LEU A 510 5.17 8.92 4.29
N GLY A 511 5.89 8.98 3.16
CA GLY A 511 5.37 8.64 1.84
C GLY A 511 4.83 7.21 1.77
N TYR A 512 5.52 6.24 2.39
CA TYR A 512 5.00 4.89 2.47
C TYR A 512 3.84 4.76 3.45
N TYR A 513 4.01 5.17 4.71
CA TYR A 513 3.03 4.88 5.76
C TYR A 513 1.76 5.73 5.65
N LEU A 514 1.89 7.04 5.47
CA LEU A 514 0.73 7.95 5.39
C LEU A 514 0.04 7.83 4.03
N LEU A 515 0.78 7.90 2.92
CA LEU A 515 0.16 7.90 1.60
C LEU A 515 -0.12 6.47 1.10
N VAL A 516 0.92 5.66 0.89
CA VAL A 516 0.78 4.37 0.18
C VAL A 516 0.02 3.32 0.98
N ASN A 517 0.37 3.13 2.25
CA ASN A 517 -0.27 2.13 3.09
C ASN A 517 -1.65 2.61 3.55
N HIS A 518 -1.80 3.88 3.90
CA HIS A 518 -2.96 4.37 4.62
C HIS A 518 -3.99 5.10 3.76
N LEU A 519 -3.71 6.32 3.28
CA LEU A 519 -4.69 7.14 2.55
C LEU A 519 -5.17 6.44 1.27
N LEU A 520 -4.27 5.77 0.54
CA LEU A 520 -4.64 4.96 -0.63
C LEU A 520 -5.47 3.72 -0.27
N GLY A 521 -5.32 3.18 0.94
CA GLY A 521 -6.16 2.09 1.46
C GLY A 521 -7.60 2.54 1.73
N ILE A 522 -7.79 3.76 2.25
CA ILE A 522 -9.12 4.36 2.43
C ILE A 522 -9.79 4.60 1.08
N ILE A 523 -9.04 5.14 0.11
CA ILE A 523 -9.51 5.31 -1.28
C ILE A 523 -9.94 3.96 -1.88
N ASN A 524 -9.13 2.92 -1.70
CA ASN A 524 -9.44 1.58 -2.19
C ASN A 524 -10.75 1.05 -1.60
N ALA A 525 -10.93 1.17 -0.28
CA ALA A 525 -12.12 0.66 0.40
C ALA A 525 -13.40 1.33 -0.10
N LEU A 526 -13.38 2.65 -0.32
CA LEU A 526 -14.52 3.40 -0.87
C LEU A 526 -14.77 3.03 -2.35
N GLY A 527 -13.71 2.96 -3.16
CA GLY A 527 -13.78 2.65 -4.58
C GLY A 527 -14.27 1.23 -4.88
N LYS A 528 -13.65 0.25 -4.23
CA LYS A 528 -14.00 -1.17 -4.36
C LYS A 528 -15.41 -1.48 -3.88
N SER A 529 -15.91 -0.74 -2.88
CA SER A 529 -17.29 -0.82 -2.42
C SER A 529 -18.30 -0.15 -3.37
N LYS A 530 -17.83 0.41 -4.50
CA LYS A 530 -18.63 1.12 -5.51
C LYS A 530 -19.39 2.33 -4.97
N LEU A 531 -18.89 2.93 -3.88
CA LEU A 531 -19.47 4.14 -3.32
C LEU A 531 -19.11 5.37 -4.15
N THR A 532 -17.91 5.39 -4.76
CA THR A 532 -17.43 6.49 -5.59
C THR A 532 -16.23 6.03 -6.42
N GLU A 533 -15.80 6.82 -7.40
CA GLU A 533 -14.63 6.50 -8.24
C GLU A 533 -13.32 6.84 -7.52
N GLU A 534 -12.35 5.92 -7.51
CA GLU A 534 -11.04 6.17 -6.86
C GLU A 534 -10.32 7.39 -7.44
N LYS A 535 -10.46 7.64 -8.74
CA LYS A 535 -9.81 8.78 -9.39
C LYS A 535 -10.31 10.12 -8.86
N LEU A 536 -11.60 10.23 -8.54
CA LEU A 536 -12.16 11.42 -7.89
C LEU A 536 -11.52 11.61 -6.50
N LEU A 537 -11.40 10.54 -5.72
CA LEU A 537 -10.80 10.60 -4.39
C LEU A 537 -9.29 10.89 -4.45
N ILE A 538 -8.57 10.35 -5.43
CA ILE A 538 -7.16 10.67 -5.68
C ILE A 538 -6.99 12.16 -6.00
N ASN A 539 -7.91 12.76 -6.76
CA ASN A 539 -7.87 14.19 -7.03
C ASN A 539 -8.11 15.02 -5.77
N LEU A 540 -9.10 14.66 -4.95
CA LEU A 540 -9.37 15.32 -3.67
C LEU A 540 -8.18 15.21 -2.71
N LEU A 541 -7.51 14.06 -2.69
CA LEU A 541 -6.29 13.85 -1.92
C LEU A 541 -5.14 14.72 -2.43
N TYR A 542 -4.92 14.78 -3.74
CA TYR A 542 -3.92 15.67 -4.34
C TYR A 542 -4.18 17.13 -3.98
N GLU A 543 -5.42 17.60 -4.13
CA GLU A 543 -5.82 18.98 -3.83
C GLU A 543 -5.65 19.32 -2.35
N SER A 544 -6.02 18.40 -1.46
CA SER A 544 -5.85 18.58 -0.01
C SER A 544 -4.37 18.66 0.38
N LEU A 545 -3.51 17.80 -0.18
CA LEU A 545 -2.06 17.90 0.03
C LEU A 545 -1.51 19.22 -0.54
N LYS A 546 -1.93 19.59 -1.76
CA LYS A 546 -1.45 20.80 -2.44
C LYS A 546 -1.83 22.07 -1.69
N ALA A 547 -2.96 22.08 -0.97
CA ALA A 547 -3.37 23.20 -0.13
C ALA A 547 -2.37 23.50 0.99
N GLU A 548 -1.63 22.49 1.47
CA GLU A 548 -0.64 22.62 2.54
C GLU A 548 0.78 22.95 2.00
N GLU A 549 0.98 23.04 0.67
CA GLU A 549 2.31 23.21 0.06
C GLU A 549 3.01 24.51 0.49
N GLN A 550 2.26 25.60 0.62
CA GLN A 550 2.85 26.90 1.01
C GLN A 550 3.32 26.92 2.46
N SER A 551 2.68 26.14 3.34
CA SER A 551 3.05 26.00 4.75
C SER A 551 4.09 24.90 4.99
N ASP A 552 4.38 24.08 3.99
CA ASP A 552 5.34 22.99 4.12
C ASP A 552 6.79 23.47 3.96
N THR A 553 7.48 23.52 5.10
CA THR A 553 8.90 23.89 5.16
C THR A 553 9.85 22.71 5.02
N THR A 554 9.32 21.48 4.92
CA THR A 554 10.10 20.24 4.92
C THR A 554 10.26 19.64 3.52
N GLY A 555 9.37 20.00 2.59
CA GLY A 555 9.33 19.43 1.25
C GLY A 555 8.58 18.10 1.17
N LEU A 556 7.94 17.65 2.26
CA LEU A 556 7.09 16.47 2.30
C LEU A 556 5.95 16.56 1.28
N VAL A 557 5.20 17.67 1.25
CA VAL A 557 4.07 17.88 0.32
C VAL A 557 4.56 17.77 -1.11
N SER A 558 5.62 18.51 -1.46
CA SER A 558 6.20 18.45 -2.81
C SER A 558 6.67 17.04 -3.15
N HIS A 559 7.29 16.32 -2.21
CA HIS A 559 7.67 14.92 -2.41
C HIS A 559 6.45 14.04 -2.70
N LEU A 560 5.36 14.16 -1.93
CA LEU A 560 4.15 13.38 -2.13
C LEU A 560 3.45 13.73 -3.46
N THR A 561 3.35 15.00 -3.83
CA THR A 561 2.56 15.44 -5.00
C THR A 561 3.34 15.36 -6.31
N ASN A 562 4.66 15.57 -6.28
CA ASN A 562 5.46 15.80 -7.49
C ASN A 562 6.36 14.60 -7.85
N SER A 563 6.71 13.72 -6.90
CA SER A 563 7.51 12.53 -7.22
C SER A 563 6.75 11.62 -8.18
N VAL A 564 7.44 11.14 -9.22
CA VAL A 564 6.86 10.17 -10.17
C VAL A 564 6.83 8.74 -9.63
N LYS A 565 7.70 8.46 -8.66
CA LYS A 565 7.82 7.19 -7.96
C LYS A 565 7.97 7.44 -6.46
N LEU A 566 7.41 6.55 -5.67
CA LEU A 566 7.54 6.53 -4.21
C LEU A 566 8.33 5.29 -3.80
N VAL A 567 9.04 5.39 -2.69
CA VAL A 567 9.66 4.23 -2.04
C VAL A 567 8.57 3.46 -1.32
N VAL A 568 8.48 2.16 -1.58
CA VAL A 568 7.55 1.25 -0.91
C VAL A 568 8.29 0.07 -0.32
N LYS A 569 7.75 -0.46 0.77
CA LYS A 569 8.24 -1.69 1.38
C LYS A 569 7.76 -2.90 0.58
N GLY A 570 8.67 -3.81 0.24
CA GLY A 570 8.36 -5.07 -0.43
C GLY A 570 8.22 -6.21 0.58
N ASN A 571 6.99 -6.48 1.02
CA ASN A 571 6.71 -7.50 2.03
C ASN A 571 6.98 -8.93 1.51
N LEU A 572 6.72 -9.21 0.22
CA LEU A 572 6.98 -10.49 -0.42
C LEU A 572 8.47 -10.75 -0.56
N LEU A 573 9.21 -9.81 -1.16
CA LEU A 573 10.66 -9.92 -1.28
C LEU A 573 11.35 -9.99 0.09
N THR A 574 10.89 -9.22 1.08
CA THR A 574 11.42 -9.30 2.45
C THR A 574 11.26 -10.71 3.04
N SER A 575 10.09 -11.32 2.87
CA SER A 575 9.83 -12.70 3.31
C SER A 575 10.68 -13.72 2.57
N LEU A 576 10.80 -13.61 1.23
CA LEU A 576 11.58 -14.54 0.41
C LEU A 576 13.09 -14.45 0.63
N ASN A 577 13.58 -13.31 1.13
CA ASN A 577 14.97 -13.15 1.58
C ASN A 577 15.15 -13.55 3.06
N ASN A 578 14.12 -14.12 3.70
CA ASN A 578 14.11 -14.54 5.10
C ASN A 578 14.60 -13.45 6.09
N MET A 579 14.30 -12.19 5.79
CA MET A 579 14.68 -11.07 6.64
C MET A 579 13.70 -10.97 7.82
N ASP A 580 14.24 -10.92 9.04
CA ASP A 580 13.48 -10.53 10.23
C ASP A 580 13.63 -9.03 10.46
N GLU A 581 12.57 -8.28 10.20
CA GLU A 581 12.58 -6.82 10.23
C GLU A 581 12.87 -6.24 11.62
N ALA A 582 12.54 -6.98 12.68
CA ALA A 582 12.76 -6.54 14.06
C ALA A 582 14.25 -6.58 14.42
N SER A 583 14.99 -7.59 13.96
CA SER A 583 16.43 -7.74 14.21
C SER A 583 17.33 -7.18 13.10
N ALA A 584 16.77 -6.87 11.93
CA ALA A 584 17.52 -6.37 10.79
C ALA A 584 18.18 -4.99 11.08
N PRO A 585 19.38 -4.73 10.51
CA PRO A 585 20.03 -3.42 10.64
C PRO A 585 19.14 -2.30 10.12
N ARG A 586 19.09 -1.15 10.81
CA ARG A 586 18.29 0.02 10.38
C ARG A 586 18.66 0.57 9.00
N THR A 587 19.86 0.28 8.52
CA THR A 587 20.30 0.66 7.17
C THR A 587 19.62 -0.17 6.08
N ASN A 588 19.17 -1.39 6.39
CA ASN A 588 18.47 -2.28 5.47
C ASN A 588 17.46 -3.18 6.23
N PRO A 589 16.40 -2.60 6.82
CA PRO A 589 15.49 -3.34 7.69
C PRO A 589 14.52 -4.26 6.91
N ALA A 590 14.31 -3.97 5.64
CA ALA A 590 13.43 -4.69 4.73
C ALA A 590 13.85 -4.40 3.28
N VAL A 591 13.34 -5.18 2.33
CA VAL A 591 13.50 -4.87 0.91
C VAL A 591 12.59 -3.69 0.56
N TYR A 592 13.15 -2.66 -0.08
CA TYR A 592 12.40 -1.52 -0.60
C TYR A 592 12.43 -1.50 -2.13
N LYS A 593 11.30 -1.12 -2.75
CA LYS A 593 11.14 -0.97 -4.19
C LYS A 593 10.62 0.42 -4.52
N SER A 594 10.76 0.82 -5.79
CA SER A 594 10.10 2.03 -6.30
C SER A 594 8.75 1.64 -6.90
N TYR A 595 7.69 2.34 -6.50
CA TYR A 595 6.35 2.16 -7.01
C TYR A 595 5.85 3.45 -7.65
N PRO A 596 5.15 3.40 -8.80
CA PRO A 596 4.64 4.60 -9.43
C PRO A 596 3.67 5.38 -8.52
N ASN A 597 3.83 6.70 -8.42
CA ASN A 597 3.00 7.51 -7.53
C ASN A 597 1.55 7.63 -8.06
N PRO A 598 0.54 7.11 -7.34
CA PRO A 598 -0.86 7.18 -7.80
C PRO A 598 -1.40 8.61 -7.85
N LEU A 599 -0.89 9.55 -7.05
CA LEU A 599 -1.30 10.96 -7.07
C LEU A 599 -1.04 11.64 -8.41
N ASN A 600 -0.10 11.11 -9.20
CA ASN A 600 0.14 11.62 -10.56
C ASN A 600 -1.09 11.49 -11.45
N LYS A 601 -2.06 10.62 -11.14
CA LYS A 601 -3.32 10.47 -11.89
C LYS A 601 -4.15 11.77 -11.93
N TYR A 602 -3.85 12.74 -11.05
CA TYR A 602 -4.36 14.11 -11.18
C TYR A 602 -4.07 14.71 -12.57
N PHE A 603 -2.90 14.42 -13.13
CA PHE A 603 -2.45 14.88 -14.44
C PHE A 603 -2.80 13.93 -15.59
N PHE A 604 -3.38 12.77 -15.30
CA PHE A 604 -3.74 11.77 -16.29
C PHE A 604 -4.94 12.22 -17.14
N SER A 605 -4.77 12.20 -18.46
CA SER A 605 -5.81 12.42 -19.45
C SER A 605 -6.41 11.10 -19.94
N GLU A 606 -7.64 10.83 -19.51
CA GLU A 606 -8.44 9.72 -20.06
C GLU A 606 -8.67 9.90 -21.56
N LYS A 607 -8.85 11.12 -22.05
CA LYS A 607 -9.09 11.33 -23.47
C LYS A 607 -7.92 10.90 -24.35
N LEU A 608 -6.69 11.00 -23.84
CA LEU A 608 -5.48 10.63 -24.57
C LEU A 608 -5.08 9.16 -24.39
N ILE A 609 -5.31 8.57 -23.21
CA ILE A 609 -4.82 7.21 -22.90
C ILE A 609 -5.96 6.19 -22.77
N ASN A 610 -7.16 6.61 -22.37
CA ASN A 610 -8.32 5.73 -22.22
C ASN A 610 -9.59 6.34 -22.87
N PRO A 611 -9.57 6.64 -24.19
CA PRO A 611 -10.69 7.24 -24.89
C PRO A 611 -11.91 6.30 -24.89
N LYS A 612 -13.10 6.86 -24.69
CA LYS A 612 -14.35 6.08 -24.72
C LYS A 612 -14.81 5.83 -26.17
N GLY A 613 -14.91 4.56 -26.55
CA GLY A 613 -15.42 4.13 -27.86
C GLY A 613 -14.35 4.09 -28.97
N THR A 614 -14.76 3.73 -30.19
CA THR A 614 -13.88 3.53 -31.35
C THR A 614 -14.05 4.58 -32.45
N GLY A 615 -14.87 5.60 -32.20
CA GLY A 615 -15.16 6.69 -33.15
C GLY A 615 -14.01 7.68 -33.31
N THR A 616 -14.17 8.62 -34.23
CA THR A 616 -13.24 9.75 -34.41
C THR A 616 -13.20 10.62 -33.16
N VAL A 617 -12.00 10.85 -32.62
CA VAL A 617 -11.71 11.68 -31.44
C VAL A 617 -11.02 13.00 -31.80
N PHE A 618 -10.61 13.17 -33.05
CA PHE A 618 -10.01 14.41 -33.52
C PHE A 618 -10.17 14.53 -35.03
N ASN A 619 -10.36 15.76 -35.51
CA ASN A 619 -10.45 16.09 -36.92
C ASN A 619 -9.77 17.44 -37.19
N ARG A 620 -9.01 17.54 -38.28
CA ARG A 620 -8.45 18.80 -38.76
C ARG A 620 -8.39 18.84 -40.28
N TYR A 621 -8.93 19.92 -40.86
CA TYR A 621 -8.77 20.24 -42.28
C TYR A 621 -7.52 21.10 -42.53
N PHE A 622 -6.79 20.77 -43.60
CA PHE A 622 -5.62 21.50 -44.07
C PHE A 622 -5.90 22.06 -45.46
N GLU A 623 -6.14 23.37 -45.54
CA GLU A 623 -6.51 24.07 -46.79
C GLU A 623 -5.44 23.94 -47.88
N LYS A 624 -4.15 24.07 -47.50
CA LYS A 624 -3.03 24.04 -48.45
C LYS A 624 -2.89 22.70 -49.16
N GLU A 625 -3.00 21.61 -48.42
CA GLU A 625 -2.93 20.25 -48.96
C GLU A 625 -4.30 19.75 -49.46
N ASN A 626 -5.38 20.46 -49.13
CA ASN A 626 -6.78 20.09 -49.34
C ASN A 626 -7.08 18.67 -48.83
N VAL A 627 -6.70 18.41 -47.58
CA VAL A 627 -6.94 17.11 -46.91
C VAL A 627 -7.55 17.29 -45.54
N THR A 628 -8.37 16.33 -45.16
CA THR A 628 -8.92 16.19 -43.81
C THR A 628 -8.21 15.04 -43.11
N VAL A 629 -7.62 15.33 -41.95
CA VAL A 629 -6.96 14.33 -41.10
C VAL A 629 -7.82 14.04 -39.88
N THR A 630 -8.18 12.78 -39.68
CA THR A 630 -8.93 12.32 -38.50
C THR A 630 -8.09 11.35 -37.66
N LEU A 631 -8.33 11.32 -36.35
CA LEU A 631 -7.78 10.33 -35.44
C LEU A 631 -8.91 9.55 -34.79
N ARG A 632 -8.76 8.22 -34.72
CA ARG A 632 -9.65 7.33 -33.96
C ARG A 632 -8.82 6.32 -33.17
N PRO A 633 -9.26 5.88 -31.97
CA PRO A 633 -8.58 4.80 -31.25
C PRO A 633 -8.48 3.54 -32.11
N VAL A 634 -7.40 2.77 -31.94
CA VAL A 634 -7.28 1.44 -32.56
C VAL A 634 -8.41 0.54 -32.08
N ASN A 635 -9.10 -0.10 -33.02
CA ASN A 635 -10.02 -1.19 -32.75
C ASN A 635 -9.33 -2.51 -33.10
N ILE A 636 -8.90 -3.24 -32.09
CA ILE A 636 -8.13 -4.48 -32.27
C ILE A 636 -8.87 -5.53 -33.12
N ASP A 637 -10.20 -5.58 -33.05
CA ASP A 637 -10.97 -6.59 -33.78
C ASP A 637 -11.03 -6.32 -35.29
N THR A 638 -10.74 -5.09 -35.73
CA THR A 638 -10.81 -4.68 -37.14
C THR A 638 -9.50 -4.18 -37.73
N ASP A 639 -8.60 -3.64 -36.91
CA ASP A 639 -7.37 -3.00 -37.37
C ASP A 639 -6.13 -3.91 -37.24
N LEU A 640 -6.20 -5.02 -36.50
CA LEU A 640 -5.03 -5.83 -36.16
C LEU A 640 -4.32 -6.40 -37.40
N GLU A 641 -5.04 -6.96 -38.37
CA GLU A 641 -4.45 -7.49 -39.61
C GLU A 641 -3.80 -6.38 -40.45
N MET A 642 -4.37 -5.18 -40.46
CA MET A 642 -3.80 -4.01 -41.14
C MET A 642 -2.49 -3.57 -40.45
N LEU A 643 -2.50 -3.44 -39.13
CA LEU A 643 -1.32 -3.10 -38.33
C LEU A 643 -0.23 -4.16 -38.49
N HIS A 644 -0.60 -5.44 -38.51
CA HIS A 644 0.31 -6.55 -38.77
C HIS A 644 0.98 -6.39 -40.14
N GLU A 645 0.23 -6.10 -41.21
CA GLU A 645 0.81 -5.83 -42.54
C GLU A 645 1.74 -4.61 -42.51
N TRP A 646 1.34 -3.52 -41.86
CA TRP A 646 2.13 -2.30 -41.75
C TRP A 646 3.50 -2.54 -41.09
N PHE A 647 3.54 -3.29 -39.98
CA PHE A 647 4.78 -3.61 -39.28
C PHE A 647 5.70 -4.58 -40.05
N HIS A 648 5.19 -5.26 -41.09
CA HIS A 648 5.98 -6.12 -41.99
C HIS A 648 6.58 -5.36 -43.18
N ARG A 649 6.25 -4.07 -43.38
CA ARG A 649 6.84 -3.27 -44.46
C ARG A 649 8.31 -2.97 -44.18
N GLU A 650 9.14 -2.96 -45.23
CA GLU A 650 10.59 -2.82 -45.13
C GLU A 650 11.05 -1.58 -44.34
N HIS A 651 10.39 -0.43 -44.52
CA HIS A 651 10.73 0.80 -43.80
C HIS A 651 10.29 0.78 -42.33
N ALA A 652 9.31 -0.04 -41.95
CA ALA A 652 8.87 -0.22 -40.57
C ALA A 652 9.91 -1.01 -39.76
N LEU A 653 10.51 -2.04 -40.37
CA LEU A 653 11.48 -2.94 -39.73
C LEU A 653 12.71 -2.21 -39.17
N GLN A 654 13.13 -1.13 -39.83
CA GLN A 654 14.29 -0.34 -39.40
C GLN A 654 14.08 0.36 -38.05
N ILE A 655 12.82 0.59 -37.64
CA ILE A 655 12.47 1.43 -36.49
C ILE A 655 11.69 0.63 -35.44
N TRP A 656 10.64 -0.06 -35.84
CA TRP A 656 9.67 -0.67 -34.92
C TRP A 656 10.05 -2.10 -34.50
N LYS A 657 10.62 -2.90 -35.42
CA LYS A 657 10.98 -4.31 -35.16
C LYS A 657 9.83 -5.16 -34.60
N MET A 658 8.58 -4.82 -34.96
CA MET A 658 7.35 -5.48 -34.53
C MET A 658 6.78 -6.44 -35.59
N ASN A 659 7.62 -7.01 -36.45
CA ASN A 659 7.23 -8.03 -37.43
C ASN A 659 7.07 -9.41 -36.77
N TRP A 660 6.36 -9.43 -35.64
CA TRP A 660 6.08 -10.62 -34.85
C TRP A 660 4.92 -11.41 -35.47
N PRO A 661 4.77 -12.70 -35.12
CA PRO A 661 3.55 -13.44 -35.40
C PRO A 661 2.30 -12.69 -34.94
N ILE A 662 1.22 -12.75 -35.72
CA ILE A 662 -0.03 -12.01 -35.41
C ILE A 662 -0.59 -12.30 -34.01
N ARG A 663 -0.37 -13.51 -33.48
CA ARG A 663 -0.72 -13.90 -32.10
C ARG A 663 0.00 -13.04 -31.06
N GLU A 664 1.30 -12.80 -31.25
CA GLU A 664 2.11 -11.98 -30.35
C GLU A 664 1.72 -10.50 -30.46
N LEU A 665 1.43 -10.03 -31.68
CA LEU A 665 0.92 -8.67 -31.90
C LEU A 665 -0.46 -8.47 -31.25
N GLU A 666 -1.34 -9.47 -31.31
CA GLU A 666 -2.62 -9.46 -30.61
C GLU A 666 -2.42 -9.35 -29.11
N ALA A 667 -1.55 -10.20 -28.52
CA ALA A 667 -1.25 -10.15 -27.10
C ALA A 667 -0.67 -8.78 -26.69
N TYR A 668 0.20 -8.19 -27.51
CA TYR A 668 0.69 -6.83 -27.31
C TYR A 668 -0.45 -5.82 -27.25
N TYR A 669 -1.33 -5.73 -28.25
CA TYR A 669 -2.43 -4.75 -28.22
C TYR A 669 -3.46 -5.02 -27.11
N ARG A 670 -3.76 -6.30 -26.80
CA ARG A 670 -4.66 -6.65 -25.68
C ARG A 670 -4.09 -6.27 -24.31
N THR A 671 -2.79 -6.03 -24.22
CA THR A 671 -2.13 -5.52 -23.00
C THR A 671 -1.81 -4.04 -23.06
N LEU A 672 -1.61 -3.49 -24.26
CA LEU A 672 -1.35 -2.07 -24.50
C LEU A 672 -2.59 -1.23 -24.25
N LEU A 673 -3.68 -1.51 -24.96
CA LEU A 673 -4.89 -0.68 -24.99
C LEU A 673 -5.56 -0.51 -23.62
N PRO A 674 -5.62 -1.54 -22.74
CA PRO A 674 -6.19 -1.35 -21.42
C PRO A 674 -5.19 -0.81 -20.41
N ASN A 675 -3.93 -0.51 -20.75
CA ASN A 675 -2.98 0.01 -19.77
C ASN A 675 -3.08 1.54 -19.64
N ASP A 676 -2.77 2.08 -18.46
CA ASP A 676 -2.76 3.53 -18.23
C ASP A 676 -1.39 4.16 -18.58
N VAL A 677 -0.75 3.67 -19.64
CA VAL A 677 0.59 4.10 -20.04
C VAL A 677 0.58 4.60 -21.46
N VAL A 678 0.02 3.84 -22.40
CA VAL A 678 0.08 4.12 -23.84
C VAL A 678 -1.27 3.84 -24.47
N GLN A 679 -1.67 4.68 -25.42
CA GLN A 679 -2.82 4.41 -26.29
C GLN A 679 -2.47 4.58 -27.76
N SER A 680 -3.00 3.68 -28.57
CA SER A 680 -2.75 3.64 -30.01
C SER A 680 -3.95 4.19 -30.80
N TYR A 681 -3.67 4.99 -31.82
CA TYR A 681 -4.67 5.61 -32.69
C TYR A 681 -4.35 5.38 -34.16
N ILE A 682 -5.40 5.19 -34.96
CA ILE A 682 -5.32 5.23 -36.42
C ILE A 682 -5.60 6.65 -36.90
N GLY A 683 -4.66 7.16 -37.68
CA GLY A 683 -4.79 8.40 -38.41
C GLY A 683 -5.23 8.15 -39.85
N GLU A 684 -6.32 8.78 -40.25
CA GLU A 684 -6.88 8.67 -41.58
C GLU A 684 -6.74 9.99 -42.33
N VAL A 685 -6.42 9.94 -43.62
CA VAL A 685 -6.40 11.09 -44.51
C VAL A 685 -7.51 10.91 -45.52
N ASN A 686 -8.48 11.83 -45.53
CA ASN A 686 -9.70 11.74 -46.34
C ASN A 686 -10.42 10.39 -46.18
N GLY A 687 -10.45 9.86 -44.94
CA GLY A 687 -11.09 8.58 -44.60
C GLY A 687 -10.27 7.32 -44.91
N VAL A 688 -9.00 7.46 -45.33
CA VAL A 688 -8.11 6.32 -45.61
C VAL A 688 -7.06 6.19 -44.51
N PRO A 689 -6.98 5.05 -43.78
CA PRO A 689 -5.91 4.78 -42.81
C PRO A 689 -4.52 4.96 -43.43
N THR A 690 -3.75 5.89 -42.88
CA THR A 690 -2.49 6.36 -43.47
C THR A 690 -1.34 6.33 -42.47
N PHE A 691 -1.62 6.53 -41.18
CA PHE A 691 -0.60 6.55 -40.14
C PHE A 691 -1.15 5.99 -38.83
N ASN A 692 -0.24 5.60 -37.94
CA ASN A 692 -0.54 5.20 -36.57
C ASN A 692 0.24 6.13 -35.63
N ILE A 693 -0.38 6.50 -34.51
CA ILE A 693 0.32 7.17 -33.41
C ILE A 693 0.10 6.40 -32.12
N GLU A 694 1.11 6.36 -31.27
CA GLU A 694 1.00 5.86 -29.91
C GLU A 694 1.27 7.03 -28.96
N VAL A 695 0.24 7.50 -28.27
CA VAL A 695 0.38 8.54 -27.25
C VAL A 695 0.72 7.86 -25.94
N TYR A 696 1.83 8.24 -25.30
CA TYR A 696 2.27 7.67 -24.05
C TYR A 696 2.36 8.71 -22.93
N TRP A 697 2.14 8.28 -21.69
CA TRP A 697 2.32 9.09 -20.49
C TRP A 697 3.75 8.95 -19.97
N ALA A 698 4.56 10.00 -20.12
CA ALA A 698 6.01 9.87 -20.09
C ALA A 698 6.59 9.49 -18.72
N ASN A 699 5.90 9.80 -17.61
CA ASN A 699 6.32 9.39 -16.26
C ASN A 699 6.08 7.90 -15.98
N ARG A 700 5.22 7.23 -16.76
CA ARG A 700 4.95 5.78 -16.69
C ARG A 700 5.69 4.99 -17.77
N ASP A 701 6.10 5.66 -18.85
CA ASP A 701 6.92 5.09 -19.91
C ASP A 701 8.40 4.95 -19.50
N VAL A 702 9.13 4.07 -20.21
CA VAL A 702 10.57 3.86 -20.02
C VAL A 702 11.40 5.14 -20.21
N VAL A 703 10.98 6.06 -21.09
CA VAL A 703 11.66 7.33 -21.36
C VAL A 703 11.74 8.21 -20.10
N GLY A 704 10.76 8.11 -19.21
CA GLY A 704 10.72 8.85 -17.94
C GLY A 704 11.87 8.50 -16.99
N GLY A 705 12.61 7.41 -17.24
CA GLY A 705 13.83 7.06 -16.51
C GLY A 705 15.09 7.83 -16.94
N TYR A 706 15.03 8.61 -18.02
CA TYR A 706 16.22 9.24 -18.64
C TYR A 706 16.30 10.77 -18.42
N TYR A 707 15.31 11.36 -17.76
CA TYR A 707 15.24 12.77 -17.38
C TYR A 707 14.28 12.97 -16.20
N ASP A 708 14.23 14.18 -15.64
CA ASP A 708 13.32 14.53 -14.55
C ASP A 708 11.89 14.70 -15.11
N ALA A 709 11.22 13.56 -15.34
CA ALA A 709 9.86 13.52 -15.87
C ALA A 709 8.86 14.16 -14.90
N LEU A 710 7.95 14.96 -15.45
CA LEU A 710 6.82 15.50 -14.71
C LEU A 710 5.55 14.71 -15.03
N PRO A 711 4.59 14.62 -14.09
CA PRO A 711 3.29 13.99 -14.35
C PRO A 711 2.49 14.61 -15.50
N SER A 712 2.80 15.84 -15.91
CA SER A 712 2.17 16.53 -17.05
C SER A 712 2.82 16.23 -18.41
N ASP A 713 3.87 15.41 -18.43
CA ASP A 713 4.63 15.11 -19.64
C ASP A 713 3.98 13.96 -20.42
N TYR A 714 3.72 14.18 -21.70
CA TYR A 714 3.23 13.18 -22.63
C TYR A 714 4.19 13.05 -23.79
N GLY A 715 4.19 11.93 -24.48
CA GLY A 715 4.95 11.80 -25.73
C GLY A 715 4.20 10.98 -26.75
N THR A 716 4.81 10.86 -27.92
CA THR A 716 4.18 10.18 -29.05
C THR A 716 5.19 9.40 -29.87
N HIS A 717 4.83 8.18 -30.25
CA HIS A 717 5.40 7.51 -31.41
C HIS A 717 4.52 7.76 -32.63
N GLN A 718 5.13 7.85 -33.81
CA GLN A 718 4.41 8.06 -35.06
C GLN A 718 4.97 7.14 -36.13
N PHE A 719 4.08 6.38 -36.76
CA PHE A 719 4.35 5.53 -37.90
C PHE A 719 3.52 6.00 -39.10
N ILE A 720 4.14 6.13 -40.27
CA ILE A 720 3.45 6.48 -41.53
C ILE A 720 3.55 5.28 -42.47
N ALA A 721 2.39 4.75 -42.89
CA ALA A 721 2.33 3.52 -43.66
C ALA A 721 2.75 3.68 -45.13
N PRO A 722 2.28 4.71 -45.88
CA PRO A 722 2.68 4.89 -47.27
C PRO A 722 4.15 5.27 -47.44
N THR A 723 4.78 4.73 -48.47
CA THR A 723 6.14 5.10 -48.90
C THR A 723 6.13 6.12 -50.03
N ASP A 724 5.04 6.24 -50.79
CA ASP A 724 4.84 7.26 -51.83
C ASP A 724 4.78 8.66 -51.18
N PRO A 725 5.72 9.57 -51.51
CA PRO A 725 5.72 10.93 -50.99
C PRO A 725 4.40 11.69 -51.15
N LYS A 726 3.60 11.40 -52.18
CA LYS A 726 2.31 12.05 -52.43
C LYS A 726 1.20 11.59 -51.48
N LEU A 727 1.36 10.44 -50.86
CA LEU A 727 0.37 9.81 -49.98
C LEU A 727 0.79 9.83 -48.50
N LYS A 728 2.01 10.29 -48.20
CA LYS A 728 2.55 10.30 -46.82
C LYS A 728 1.87 11.31 -45.90
N PHE A 729 1.54 12.49 -46.43
CA PHE A 729 0.99 13.63 -45.69
C PHE A 729 1.66 13.86 -44.31
N THR A 730 2.99 13.72 -44.23
CA THR A 730 3.72 13.70 -42.95
C THR A 730 3.50 14.96 -42.12
N SER A 731 3.60 16.14 -42.73
CA SER A 731 3.39 17.39 -41.99
C SER A 731 1.96 17.53 -41.47
N PRO A 732 0.88 17.37 -42.28
CA PRO A 732 -0.49 17.32 -41.77
C PRO A 732 -0.68 16.30 -40.64
N ALA A 733 -0.18 15.06 -40.81
CA ALA A 733 -0.31 14.01 -39.82
C ALA A 733 0.37 14.36 -38.48
N THR A 734 1.64 14.81 -38.52
CA THR A 734 2.36 15.21 -37.30
C THR A 734 1.73 16.45 -36.67
N GLN A 735 1.24 17.40 -37.46
CA GLN A 735 0.59 18.59 -36.90
C GLN A 735 -0.72 18.24 -36.19
N SER A 736 -1.58 17.42 -36.79
CA SER A 736 -2.82 16.93 -36.15
C SER A 736 -2.56 16.16 -34.86
N MET A 737 -1.50 15.34 -34.82
CA MET A 737 -1.07 14.65 -33.60
C MET A 737 -0.71 15.65 -32.49
N MET A 738 0.04 16.71 -32.82
CA MET A 738 0.42 17.74 -31.86
C MET A 738 -0.79 18.54 -31.36
N ASP A 739 -1.71 18.92 -32.24
CA ASP A 739 -2.95 19.61 -31.84
C ASP A 739 -3.80 18.74 -30.92
N PHE A 740 -3.97 17.46 -31.25
CA PHE A 740 -4.77 16.53 -30.48
C PHE A 740 -4.25 16.40 -29.05
N VAL A 741 -2.93 16.24 -28.88
CA VAL A 741 -2.33 16.10 -27.54
C VAL A 741 -2.35 17.43 -26.77
N PHE A 742 -2.02 18.56 -27.42
CA PHE A 742 -2.02 19.87 -26.75
C PHE A 742 -3.40 20.51 -26.58
N ALA A 743 -4.44 19.95 -27.20
CA ALA A 743 -5.82 20.27 -26.86
C ALA A 743 -6.10 19.96 -25.39
N GLU A 744 -5.38 19.00 -24.78
CA GLU A 744 -5.57 18.68 -23.37
C GLU A 744 -4.82 19.63 -22.41
N PRO A 745 -5.55 20.35 -21.52
CA PRO A 745 -4.95 21.37 -20.66
C PRO A 745 -3.92 20.82 -19.66
N LYS A 746 -4.03 19.53 -19.31
CA LYS A 746 -3.13 18.85 -18.38
C LYS A 746 -1.74 18.56 -18.97
N VAL A 747 -1.59 18.65 -20.30
CA VAL A 747 -0.32 18.40 -20.98
C VAL A 747 0.55 19.65 -20.93
N GLY A 748 1.71 19.54 -20.28
CA GLY A 748 2.69 20.62 -20.17
C GLY A 748 3.69 20.64 -21.33
N LYS A 749 4.21 19.47 -21.70
CA LYS A 749 5.12 19.32 -22.85
C LYS A 749 4.96 17.97 -23.53
N MET A 750 5.34 17.95 -24.81
CA MET A 750 5.50 16.73 -25.59
C MET A 750 6.97 16.29 -25.59
N VAL A 751 7.18 15.01 -25.29
CA VAL A 751 8.47 14.33 -25.22
C VAL A 751 8.67 13.49 -26.46
N GLY A 752 9.92 13.41 -26.93
CA GLY A 752 10.28 12.50 -27.99
C GLY A 752 11.72 12.00 -27.89
N GLU A 753 11.93 10.76 -28.33
CA GLU A 753 13.17 10.00 -28.17
C GLU A 753 13.48 9.24 -29.48
N GLY A 754 13.65 10.02 -30.55
CA GLY A 754 13.96 9.48 -31.88
C GLY A 754 15.43 9.08 -32.00
N SER A 755 15.71 7.99 -32.71
CA SER A 755 17.08 7.53 -32.97
C SER A 755 17.96 8.63 -33.57
N THR A 756 19.21 8.75 -33.12
CA THR A 756 20.18 9.70 -33.66
C THR A 756 20.53 9.42 -35.13
N ALA A 757 20.22 8.23 -35.63
CA ALA A 757 20.48 7.84 -37.02
C ALA A 757 19.42 8.35 -38.03
N LEU A 758 18.30 8.90 -37.57
CA LEU A 758 17.14 9.25 -38.43
C LEU A 758 16.99 10.77 -38.63
N LEU A 759 17.81 11.34 -39.51
CA LEU A 759 17.83 12.78 -39.82
C LEU A 759 16.46 13.32 -40.26
N ALA A 760 15.71 12.57 -41.08
CA ALA A 760 14.40 13.00 -41.58
C ALA A 760 13.37 13.19 -40.46
N SER A 761 13.37 12.30 -39.45
CA SER A 761 12.50 12.42 -38.27
C SER A 761 12.86 13.66 -37.45
N MET A 762 14.16 13.95 -37.29
CA MET A 762 14.62 15.14 -36.58
C MET A 762 14.19 16.44 -37.27
N ILE A 763 14.30 16.51 -38.60
CA ILE A 763 13.88 17.68 -39.38
C ILE A 763 12.38 17.93 -39.19
N ASN A 764 11.55 16.89 -39.29
CA ASN A 764 10.10 17.00 -39.09
C ASN A 764 9.76 17.50 -37.67
N LYS A 765 10.43 16.95 -36.64
CA LYS A 765 10.24 17.39 -35.25
C LYS A 765 10.63 18.87 -35.05
N ALA A 766 11.75 19.31 -35.61
CA ALA A 766 12.15 20.72 -35.55
C ALA A 766 11.13 21.64 -36.25
N GLN A 767 10.52 21.19 -37.35
CA GLN A 767 9.42 21.90 -38.01
C GLN A 767 8.19 22.02 -37.11
N MET A 768 7.93 21.05 -36.22
CA MET A 768 6.86 21.11 -35.22
C MET A 768 7.24 21.87 -33.93
N GLY A 769 8.45 22.42 -33.82
CA GLY A 769 8.86 23.24 -32.66
C GLY A 769 9.60 22.48 -31.55
N PHE A 770 9.92 21.20 -31.76
CA PHE A 770 10.78 20.46 -30.84
C PHE A 770 12.20 21.02 -30.82
N LYS A 771 12.82 20.99 -29.63
CA LYS A 771 14.24 21.27 -29.42
C LYS A 771 14.90 20.05 -28.80
N ILE A 772 16.14 19.77 -29.22
CA ILE A 772 16.95 18.70 -28.63
C ILE A 772 17.43 19.18 -27.25
N GLU A 773 17.20 18.37 -26.23
CA GLU A 773 17.70 18.60 -24.88
C GLU A 773 19.08 17.97 -24.71
N LYS A 774 19.17 16.65 -24.94
CA LYS A 774 20.40 15.86 -24.83
C LYS A 774 20.29 14.55 -25.59
N VAL A 775 21.41 13.86 -25.77
CA VAL A 775 21.41 12.48 -26.27
C VAL A 775 21.36 11.53 -25.08
N ILE A 776 20.52 10.49 -25.17
CA ILE A 776 20.35 9.44 -24.16
C ILE A 776 20.67 8.07 -24.75
N GLU A 777 21.15 7.16 -23.92
CA GLU A 777 21.42 5.76 -24.29
C GLU A 777 20.34 4.87 -23.68
N MET A 778 19.43 4.39 -24.53
CA MET A 778 18.37 3.46 -24.18
C MET A 778 18.82 2.02 -24.51
N PRO A 779 18.18 0.97 -23.96
CA PRO A 779 18.65 -0.42 -24.10
C PRO A 779 18.75 -0.89 -25.55
N ASP A 780 17.90 -0.34 -26.41
CA ASP A 780 17.72 -0.72 -27.81
C ASP A 780 18.25 0.33 -28.82
N LYS A 781 18.53 1.57 -28.38
CA LYS A 781 18.92 2.67 -29.26
C LYS A 781 19.65 3.82 -28.55
N LYS A 782 20.45 4.55 -29.33
CA LYS A 782 20.92 5.91 -28.99
C LYS A 782 19.92 6.94 -29.52
N ALA A 783 19.33 7.74 -28.64
CA ALA A 783 18.20 8.61 -28.97
C ALA A 783 18.48 10.08 -28.66
N ASN A 784 17.99 10.98 -29.52
CA ASN A 784 17.89 12.40 -29.21
C ASN A 784 16.66 12.61 -28.34
N LEU A 785 16.85 12.93 -27.05
CA LEU A 785 15.77 13.41 -26.20
C LEU A 785 15.42 14.84 -26.64
N ASN A 786 14.17 15.06 -26.99
CA ASN A 786 13.67 16.35 -27.46
C ASN A 786 12.35 16.70 -26.76
N PHE A 787 12.16 17.99 -26.55
CA PHE A 787 10.96 18.54 -25.94
C PHE A 787 10.31 19.57 -26.86
N CYS A 788 8.99 19.57 -26.88
CA CYS A 788 8.19 20.68 -27.37
C CYS A 788 7.28 21.12 -26.23
N TYR A 789 7.50 22.30 -25.68
CA TYR A 789 6.54 22.87 -24.72
C TYR A 789 5.32 23.38 -25.47
N ARG A 790 4.14 23.28 -24.85
CA ARG A 790 2.88 23.71 -25.44
C ARG A 790 2.93 25.15 -25.93
N GLU A 791 3.56 26.03 -25.16
CA GLU A 791 3.72 27.44 -25.47
C GLU A 791 4.62 27.65 -26.70
N TRP A 792 5.63 26.81 -26.91
CA TRP A 792 6.49 26.86 -28.09
C TRP A 792 5.72 26.43 -29.34
N TYR A 793 4.91 25.38 -29.21
CA TYR A 793 4.07 24.91 -30.29
C TYR A 793 3.05 25.98 -30.72
N TRP A 794 2.34 26.58 -29.78
CA TRP A 794 1.36 27.64 -30.07
C TRP A 794 1.97 28.94 -30.58
N ALA A 795 3.19 29.29 -30.15
CA ALA A 795 3.88 30.43 -30.74
C ALA A 795 4.15 30.21 -32.24
N LYS A 796 4.39 28.95 -32.64
CA LYS A 796 4.63 28.57 -34.03
C LYS A 796 3.33 28.35 -34.83
N PHE A 797 2.29 27.82 -34.19
CA PHE A 797 0.99 27.55 -34.77
C PHE A 797 -0.13 28.17 -33.91
N PRO A 798 -0.39 29.48 -34.02
CA PRO A 798 -1.33 30.16 -33.13
C PRO A 798 -2.77 29.64 -33.19
N SER A 799 -3.22 29.17 -34.36
CA SER A 799 -4.56 28.59 -34.53
C SER A 799 -4.76 27.29 -33.75
N ALA A 800 -3.68 26.62 -33.32
CA ALA A 800 -3.80 25.40 -32.52
C ALA A 800 -4.37 25.65 -31.11
N LYS A 801 -4.42 26.92 -30.65
CA LYS A 801 -5.08 27.28 -29.39
C LYS A 801 -6.58 27.05 -29.43
N ASP A 802 -7.19 27.12 -30.61
CA ASP A 802 -8.65 27.02 -30.75
C ASP A 802 -9.14 25.60 -30.41
N PHE A 803 -8.28 24.59 -30.53
CA PHE A 803 -8.58 23.19 -30.19
C PHE A 803 -8.76 22.92 -28.69
N GLN A 804 -8.33 23.83 -27.80
CA GLN A 804 -8.50 23.64 -26.35
C GLN A 804 -9.96 23.72 -25.86
N ASN A 805 -10.80 24.43 -26.61
CA ASN A 805 -12.19 24.71 -26.21
C ASN A 805 -13.22 23.82 -26.91
N ILE A 806 -12.75 22.88 -27.74
CA ILE A 806 -13.62 22.01 -28.54
C ILE A 806 -13.87 20.71 -27.77
N PRO A 807 -15.12 20.40 -27.38
CA PRO A 807 -15.46 19.08 -26.89
C PRO A 807 -15.28 18.06 -28.03
N VAL A 808 -14.42 17.08 -27.79
CA VAL A 808 -14.07 16.00 -28.75
C VAL A 808 -15.29 15.20 -29.24
N THR A 809 -16.43 15.26 -28.54
CA THR A 809 -17.68 14.58 -28.94
C THR A 809 -18.54 15.35 -29.95
N ALA A 810 -18.16 16.58 -30.32
CA ALA A 810 -18.86 17.30 -31.38
C ALA A 810 -18.19 17.00 -32.73
N PRO A 811 -18.85 16.33 -33.69
CA PRO A 811 -18.34 16.24 -35.05
C PRO A 811 -18.17 17.67 -35.58
N GLN A 812 -16.92 18.05 -35.84
CA GLN A 812 -16.62 19.32 -36.48
C GLN A 812 -16.85 19.15 -37.98
N VAL A 813 -17.86 19.84 -38.49
CA VAL A 813 -18.22 19.94 -39.92
C VAL A 813 -17.14 20.71 -40.67
#